data_AF-A0A352WLM7-F1
#
_entry.id   AF-A0A352WLM7-F1
#
_cell.length_a   1.000
_cell.length_b   1.000
_cell.length_c   1.000
_cell.angle_alpha   90.00
_cell.angle_beta   90.00
_cell.angle_gamma   90.00
#
_symmetry.space_group_name_H-M   'P 1'
#
loop_
_entity.id
_entity.type
_entity.pdbx_description
1 polymer ?
#
loop_
_entity_poly.entity_id
_entity_poly.type
_entity_poly.pdbx_seq_one_letter_code
_entity_poly.pdbx_strand_id
1 'polypeptide(L)'
;KLHPLVCTAFNADFDGDQMAVHLPLSVEAQAECRFLLLSPNNLLKPSDGGVVSVPSQDMVLGIYYLTNDRYKETPADESQIKAEFLLDDEEANIAAVKERVMSDDPSKKLEMTDIVKIRVIKKQTKDKTRFYKNITAKVHDLMGHYYNGLNDALLAFENKDITLQQKIFVERKATLNDGTEIKRLVETTLGKLLFNEIIPQDLGFVDRSIPENAVVPEINFHVGKKQLKKILDKCINTHGATKTAEVLDKVKAIGYKYSTVSGITVSVADMTVPESKPEILNKAQDIVDYIASMFNKGFLTEEERYNATIRVWDKADNDLKKALLDGLDKYNNIYMMADSGARGSDQQIKQLTGMRGLMADTTGKAIELPIKSNFREGLDVLEYFISAHGARKGLSDTALRTADSGYLTRRLVDVSQDLIIRETDCCEGQDEKPGIYVQAFVEGLDKDEVIESFQDRITGRYTAVSVFDKDGNMIVKKNHMITPKRAENIIKNGVDPETNIPFTDPETGLVRRDARLKIRSILTCKSHLGICAKCYGANMATGQAVQVGEAVGIIAAQSIGEPGTQLTMRTFHTGGVAGGDITQGLPRVEELFEARKPKGLAIIAEFGGKVTYKEGKKKEVIITNDDINESKAYLIPYGSRIKVRDGQVIEAGDELTEGSVNPHDILKIKGVDAVQNYMIREVQKVYRLQGVDINDKHIEIIVRQMLKKVRVEDNGDSTLLPGSLVDVLDVNEINEKLIAEGKRPVEAKQVLLGITKASLATSSFLSAASFQETTRVLTDAAIKGKIDPLIGLKENVLIGKLIPAGTGMKRYRSVSLDTEYLNDVEGLYDDTSDVDDVLADDEIGSEDDFDTADDFDAEADIDDASEESFDDESSDSDDAE
;
A
#
# COMPACT_ATOMS: atom_id res chain seq x y z
N LYS A 1 -21.98 17.78 2.45
CA LYS A 1 -21.59 17.22 1.13
C LYS A 1 -20.08 17.03 1.13
N LEU A 2 -19.59 15.86 0.76
CA LEU A 2 -18.16 15.50 0.79
C LEU A 2 -17.67 15.21 -0.63
N HIS A 3 -16.40 15.49 -0.91
CA HIS A 3 -15.79 15.17 -2.20
C HIS A 3 -15.47 13.66 -2.33
N PRO A 4 -15.80 12.98 -3.44
CA PRO A 4 -15.65 11.52 -3.52
C PRO A 4 -14.19 11.02 -3.46
N LEU A 5 -13.22 11.83 -3.89
CA LEU A 5 -11.78 11.43 -3.83
C LEU A 5 -11.19 11.42 -2.42
N VAL A 6 -11.86 12.01 -1.42
CA VAL A 6 -11.38 11.98 -0.03
C VAL A 6 -11.95 10.80 0.77
N CYS A 7 -12.99 10.12 0.26
CA CYS A 7 -13.64 8.98 0.92
C CYS A 7 -12.66 7.85 1.25
N THR A 8 -11.67 7.59 0.39
CA THR A 8 -10.62 6.58 0.66
C THR A 8 -9.72 6.95 1.82
N ALA A 9 -9.43 8.24 2.02
CA ALA A 9 -8.61 8.72 3.15
C ALA A 9 -9.40 8.70 4.46
N PHE A 10 -10.68 9.08 4.43
CA PHE A 10 -11.57 9.01 5.59
C PHE A 10 -12.04 7.59 5.91
N ASN A 11 -11.84 6.64 4.99
CA ASN A 11 -12.45 5.30 5.03
C ASN A 11 -13.96 5.37 5.29
N ALA A 12 -14.64 6.28 4.57
CA ALA A 12 -16.06 6.56 4.73
C ALA A 12 -16.81 6.30 3.43
N ASP A 13 -18.07 5.88 3.54
CA ASP A 13 -18.99 5.77 2.43
C ASP A 13 -20.26 6.62 2.66
N PHE A 14 -21.32 6.35 1.89
CA PHE A 14 -22.55 7.15 1.90
C PHE A 14 -23.79 6.32 2.27
N ASP A 15 -23.62 5.28 3.10
CA ASP A 15 -24.72 4.43 3.55
C ASP A 15 -25.33 4.83 4.91
N GLY A 16 -24.75 5.85 5.58
CA GLY A 16 -25.19 6.33 6.89
C GLY A 16 -24.08 6.91 7.77
N ASP A 17 -22.82 6.83 7.33
CA ASP A 17 -21.66 7.40 8.00
C ASP A 17 -21.82 8.87 8.41
N GLN A 18 -21.33 9.21 9.61
CA GLN A 18 -21.38 10.55 10.18
C GLN A 18 -19.99 11.20 10.20
N MET A 19 -19.93 12.51 9.99
CA MET A 19 -18.69 13.30 10.07
C MET A 19 -18.87 14.49 11.01
N ALA A 20 -17.90 14.68 11.91
CA ALA A 20 -17.84 15.84 12.79
C ALA A 20 -17.13 17.01 12.10
N VAL A 21 -17.65 18.22 12.28
CA VAL A 21 -17.07 19.46 11.74
C VAL A 21 -16.63 20.36 12.88
N HIS A 22 -15.40 20.84 12.81
CA HIS A 22 -14.81 21.75 13.79
C HIS A 22 -14.39 23.05 13.09
N LEU A 23 -14.55 24.19 13.77
CA LEU A 23 -14.24 25.51 13.22
C LEU A 23 -13.01 26.11 13.94
N PRO A 24 -11.90 26.38 13.22
CA PRO A 24 -10.73 27.01 13.81
C PRO A 24 -10.99 28.51 14.09
N LEU A 25 -10.77 28.94 15.32
CA LEU A 25 -11.08 30.31 15.76
C LEU A 25 -9.92 31.29 15.56
N SER A 26 -8.70 30.92 15.98
CA SER A 26 -7.55 31.83 15.90
C SER A 26 -6.99 31.95 14.48
N VAL A 27 -6.33 33.07 14.18
CA VAL A 27 -5.72 33.32 12.87
C VAL A 27 -4.64 32.28 12.56
N GLU A 28 -3.87 31.89 13.58
CA GLU A 28 -2.84 30.86 13.46
C GLU A 28 -3.46 29.50 13.13
N ALA A 29 -4.54 29.12 13.81
CA ALA A 29 -5.24 27.86 13.54
C ALA A 29 -5.85 27.84 12.13
N GLN A 30 -6.41 28.97 11.67
CA GLN A 30 -6.91 29.11 10.30
C GLN A 30 -5.78 28.97 9.27
N ALA A 31 -4.61 29.56 9.53
CA ALA A 31 -3.44 29.42 8.69
C ALA A 31 -2.94 27.97 8.65
N GLU A 32 -2.85 27.29 9.80
CA GLU A 32 -2.48 25.88 9.88
C GLU A 32 -3.44 25.01 9.07
N CYS A 33 -4.75 25.21 9.21
CA CYS A 33 -5.75 24.49 8.41
C CYS A 33 -5.57 24.71 6.90
N ARG A 34 -5.30 25.96 6.49
CA ARG A 34 -5.19 26.34 5.07
C ARG A 34 -3.90 25.85 4.42
N PHE A 35 -2.77 25.88 5.13
CA PHE A 35 -1.48 25.53 4.56
C PHE A 35 -1.09 24.06 4.78
N LEU A 36 -1.47 23.46 5.91
CA LEU A 36 -1.05 22.09 6.26
C LEU A 36 -2.17 21.06 6.03
N LEU A 37 -3.42 21.38 6.39
CA LEU A 37 -4.52 20.40 6.41
C LEU A 37 -5.37 20.38 5.14
N LEU A 38 -5.16 21.34 4.23
CA LEU A 38 -5.94 21.46 3.01
C LEU A 38 -5.80 20.20 2.13
N SER A 39 -6.93 19.63 1.68
CA SER A 39 -6.95 18.34 1.00
C SER A 39 -6.10 18.27 -0.30
N PRO A 40 -6.05 19.30 -1.17
CA PRO A 40 -5.11 19.37 -2.30
C PRO A 40 -3.62 19.16 -1.97
N ASN A 41 -3.20 19.43 -0.72
CA ASN A 41 -1.81 19.22 -0.31
C ASN A 41 -1.56 17.78 0.15
N ASN A 42 -2.61 17.04 0.50
CA ASN A 42 -2.55 15.73 1.15
C ASN A 42 -2.93 14.60 0.17
N LEU A 43 -2.24 14.56 -0.98
CA LEU A 43 -2.48 13.57 -2.05
C LEU A 43 -1.69 12.26 -1.90
N LEU A 44 -0.63 12.27 -1.09
CA LEU A 44 0.22 11.10 -0.84
C LEU A 44 -0.02 10.54 0.56
N LYS A 45 0.12 9.22 0.68
CA LYS A 45 0.10 8.54 1.96
C LYS A 45 1.41 8.77 2.72
N PRO A 46 1.37 9.17 4.01
CA PRO A 46 2.57 9.27 4.83
C PRO A 46 3.30 7.93 5.06
N SER A 47 2.65 6.79 4.86
CA SER A 47 3.19 5.46 5.12
C SER A 47 4.21 4.99 4.08
N ASP A 48 3.92 5.18 2.80
CA ASP A 48 4.71 4.67 1.66
C ASP A 48 4.99 5.73 0.58
N GLY A 49 4.33 6.88 0.63
CA GLY A 49 4.41 7.92 -0.41
C GLY A 49 3.60 7.60 -1.66
N GLY A 50 2.74 6.58 -1.63
CA GLY A 50 1.81 6.28 -2.72
C GLY A 50 0.63 7.25 -2.74
N VAL A 51 0.04 7.48 -3.91
CA VAL A 51 -1.14 8.36 -4.03
C VAL A 51 -2.34 7.76 -3.26
N VAL A 52 -2.95 8.56 -2.38
CA VAL A 52 -4.14 8.17 -1.60
C VAL A 52 -5.43 8.46 -2.37
N SER A 53 -5.50 9.60 -3.05
CA SER A 53 -6.66 10.09 -3.80
C SER A 53 -6.74 9.47 -5.20
N VAL A 54 -6.70 8.13 -5.27
CA VAL A 54 -6.86 7.40 -6.53
C VAL A 54 -8.34 7.31 -6.86
N PRO A 55 -8.78 7.65 -8.09
CA PRO A 55 -10.14 7.43 -8.53
C PRO A 55 -10.57 5.97 -8.29
N SER A 56 -11.81 5.79 -7.83
CA SER A 56 -12.38 4.49 -7.47
C SER A 56 -13.73 4.28 -8.16
N GLN A 57 -14.18 3.02 -8.21
CA GLN A 57 -15.51 2.62 -8.68
C GLN A 57 -15.85 3.24 -10.05
N ASP A 58 -16.94 3.99 -10.15
CA ASP A 58 -17.51 4.55 -11.39
C ASP A 58 -16.51 5.40 -12.17
N MET A 59 -15.66 6.17 -11.47
CA MET A 59 -14.64 6.98 -12.13
C MET A 59 -13.67 6.11 -12.94
N VAL A 60 -13.24 4.98 -12.35
CA VAL A 60 -12.35 4.01 -13.02
C VAL A 60 -13.09 3.32 -14.16
N LEU A 61 -14.34 2.92 -13.92
CA LEU A 61 -15.13 2.18 -14.91
C LEU A 61 -15.42 3.02 -16.16
N GLY A 62 -15.73 4.31 -16.00
CA GLY A 62 -15.92 5.24 -17.11
C GLY A 62 -14.66 5.45 -17.94
N ILE A 63 -13.49 5.56 -17.28
CA ILE A 63 -12.19 5.71 -17.98
C ILE A 63 -11.79 4.40 -18.67
N TYR A 64 -12.03 3.27 -18.03
CA TYR A 64 -11.82 1.95 -18.60
C TYR A 64 -12.66 1.78 -19.87
N TYR A 65 -13.96 2.09 -19.80
CA TYR A 65 -14.84 2.07 -20.97
C TYR A 65 -14.37 3.04 -22.07
N LEU A 66 -13.97 4.26 -21.70
CA LEU A 66 -13.52 5.29 -22.64
C LEU A 66 -12.24 4.89 -23.39
N THR A 67 -11.30 4.23 -22.70
CA THR A 67 -9.99 3.85 -23.25
C THR A 67 -9.96 2.43 -23.81
N ASN A 68 -11.10 1.75 -23.87
CA ASN A 68 -11.21 0.43 -24.48
C ASN A 68 -11.12 0.52 -26.02
N ASP A 69 -10.59 -0.53 -26.64
CA ASP A 69 -10.50 -0.64 -28.10
C ASP A 69 -11.59 -1.60 -28.60
N ARG A 70 -12.46 -1.12 -29.49
CA ARG A 70 -13.55 -1.91 -30.06
C ARG A 70 -13.82 -1.52 -31.51
N TYR A 71 -14.01 -2.50 -32.38
CA TYR A 71 -14.44 -2.26 -33.75
C TYR A 71 -15.94 -1.91 -33.77
N LYS A 72 -16.32 -0.99 -34.67
CA LYS A 72 -17.73 -0.63 -34.87
C LYS A 72 -18.45 -1.81 -35.51
N GLU A 73 -19.29 -2.49 -34.72
CA GLU A 73 -20.16 -3.54 -35.23
C GLU A 73 -21.32 -2.92 -36.02
N THR A 74 -21.51 -3.41 -37.24
CA THR A 74 -22.66 -3.07 -38.08
C THR A 74 -23.59 -4.29 -38.11
N PRO A 75 -24.80 -4.21 -37.53
CA PRO A 75 -25.76 -5.30 -37.65
C PRO A 75 -26.11 -5.49 -39.13
N ALA A 76 -25.90 -6.70 -39.64
CA ALA A 76 -26.15 -7.07 -41.03
C ALA A 76 -26.65 -8.51 -41.12
N ASP A 77 -27.61 -8.74 -42.00
CA ASP A 77 -28.09 -10.09 -42.31
C ASP A 77 -27.04 -10.88 -43.10
N GLU A 78 -27.05 -12.21 -43.02
CA GLU A 78 -26.04 -13.06 -43.69
C GLU A 78 -25.98 -12.83 -45.22
N SER A 79 -27.07 -12.37 -45.84
CA SER A 79 -27.14 -12.02 -47.26
C SER A 79 -26.35 -10.75 -47.65
N GLN A 80 -26.02 -9.90 -46.68
CA GLN A 80 -25.29 -8.64 -46.89
C GLN A 80 -23.77 -8.79 -46.67
N ILE A 81 -23.32 -9.96 -46.22
CA ILE A 81 -21.92 -10.23 -45.90
C ILE A 81 -21.20 -10.69 -47.18
N LYS A 82 -20.31 -9.85 -47.69
CA LYS A 82 -19.59 -10.12 -48.96
C LYS A 82 -18.43 -11.10 -48.78
N ALA A 83 -17.79 -11.11 -47.62
CA ALA A 83 -16.68 -12.01 -47.33
C ALA A 83 -16.61 -12.34 -45.85
N GLU A 84 -16.22 -13.59 -45.58
CA GLU A 84 -15.95 -14.09 -44.25
C GLU A 84 -14.46 -14.47 -44.11
N PHE A 85 -13.84 -14.06 -43.01
CA PHE A 85 -12.45 -14.33 -42.68
C PHE A 85 -12.38 -15.14 -41.38
N LEU A 86 -11.65 -16.25 -41.43
CA LEU A 86 -11.62 -17.32 -40.43
C LEU A 86 -10.18 -17.69 -40.04
N LEU A 87 -9.31 -16.69 -39.87
CA LEU A 87 -7.93 -16.92 -39.41
C LEU A 87 -7.87 -16.99 -37.87
N ASP A 88 -6.83 -17.67 -37.39
CA ASP A 88 -6.58 -17.90 -35.95
C ASP A 88 -6.27 -16.61 -35.16
N ASP A 89 -5.95 -15.50 -35.86
CA ASP A 89 -5.57 -14.21 -35.25
C ASP A 89 -6.36 -13.02 -35.85
N GLU A 90 -6.71 -12.07 -34.99
CA GLU A 90 -7.49 -10.86 -35.33
C GLU A 90 -6.70 -9.93 -36.25
N GLU A 91 -5.41 -9.73 -35.98
CA GLU A 91 -4.54 -8.91 -36.84
C GLU A 91 -4.31 -9.57 -38.20
N ALA A 92 -4.14 -10.89 -38.23
CA ALA A 92 -4.05 -11.65 -39.47
C ALA A 92 -5.34 -11.56 -40.32
N ASN A 93 -6.52 -11.62 -39.68
CA ASN A 93 -7.79 -11.42 -40.37
C ASN A 93 -7.90 -10.01 -40.97
N ILE A 94 -7.49 -8.98 -40.24
CA ILE A 94 -7.52 -7.59 -40.72
C ILE A 94 -6.48 -7.39 -41.83
N ALA A 95 -5.30 -7.99 -41.73
CA ALA A 95 -4.29 -7.98 -42.79
C ALA A 95 -4.83 -8.62 -44.07
N ALA A 96 -5.54 -9.74 -43.96
CA ALA A 96 -6.20 -10.39 -45.11
C ALA A 96 -7.32 -9.52 -45.72
N VAL A 97 -8.06 -8.76 -44.91
CA VAL A 97 -9.01 -7.75 -45.40
C VAL A 97 -8.26 -6.65 -46.17
N LYS A 98 -7.14 -6.13 -45.63
CA LYS A 98 -6.30 -5.11 -46.28
C LYS A 98 -5.74 -5.61 -47.61
N GLU A 99 -5.24 -6.84 -47.67
CA GLU A 99 -4.75 -7.46 -48.91
C GLU A 99 -5.85 -7.56 -49.97
N ARG A 100 -7.08 -7.94 -49.60
CA ARG A 100 -8.20 -8.01 -50.55
C ARG A 100 -8.67 -6.65 -51.04
N VAL A 101 -8.51 -5.59 -50.25
CA VAL A 101 -8.83 -4.22 -50.68
C VAL A 101 -7.77 -3.68 -51.64
N MET A 102 -6.50 -4.04 -51.43
CA MET A 102 -5.36 -3.67 -52.27
C MET A 102 -5.17 -4.59 -53.50
N SER A 103 -6.01 -5.61 -53.69
CA SER A 103 -5.93 -6.56 -54.80
C SER A 103 -6.44 -5.96 -56.12
N ASP A 104 -5.69 -6.18 -57.20
CA ASP A 104 -6.05 -5.76 -58.57
C ASP A 104 -7.06 -6.70 -59.27
N ASP A 105 -7.32 -7.88 -58.69
CA ASP A 105 -8.31 -8.85 -59.21
C ASP A 105 -9.75 -8.41 -58.87
N PRO A 106 -10.59 -8.04 -59.86
CA PRO A 106 -11.95 -7.51 -59.64
C PRO A 106 -12.87 -8.50 -58.90
N SER A 107 -12.58 -9.80 -58.99
CA SER A 107 -13.40 -10.85 -58.40
C SER A 107 -13.17 -11.05 -56.89
N LYS A 108 -12.05 -10.54 -56.37
CA LYS A 108 -11.64 -10.65 -54.95
C LYS A 108 -11.53 -9.31 -54.24
N LYS A 109 -11.69 -8.21 -54.98
CA LYS A 109 -11.57 -6.84 -54.48
C LYS A 109 -12.76 -6.49 -53.59
N LEU A 110 -12.46 -5.99 -52.39
CA LEU A 110 -13.46 -5.46 -51.46
C LEU A 110 -13.53 -3.93 -51.58
N GLU A 111 -14.73 -3.38 -51.60
CA GLU A 111 -14.97 -1.93 -51.54
C GLU A 111 -15.06 -1.47 -50.08
N MET A 112 -14.77 -0.19 -49.81
CA MET A 112 -14.79 0.36 -48.44
C MET A 112 -16.18 0.29 -47.79
N THR A 113 -17.25 0.27 -48.59
CA THR A 113 -18.64 0.15 -48.13
C THR A 113 -19.08 -1.27 -47.82
N ASP A 114 -18.28 -2.27 -48.18
CA ASP A 114 -18.64 -3.68 -48.05
C ASP A 114 -18.63 -4.14 -46.60
N ILE A 115 -19.55 -5.05 -46.26
CA ILE A 115 -19.65 -5.64 -44.92
C ILE A 115 -18.93 -6.98 -44.94
N VAL A 116 -18.00 -7.14 -43.99
CA VAL A 116 -17.22 -8.36 -43.81
C VAL A 116 -17.43 -8.92 -42.41
N LYS A 117 -17.38 -10.25 -42.31
CA LYS A 117 -17.49 -10.98 -41.05
C LYS A 117 -16.14 -11.56 -40.68
N ILE A 118 -15.64 -11.22 -39.51
CA ILE A 118 -14.39 -11.75 -38.96
C ILE A 118 -14.76 -12.68 -37.81
N ARG A 119 -14.37 -13.95 -37.93
CA ARG A 119 -14.50 -14.95 -36.86
C ARG A 119 -13.13 -15.42 -36.42
N VAL A 120 -12.83 -15.23 -35.14
CA VAL A 120 -11.57 -15.69 -34.54
C VAL A 120 -11.84 -16.95 -33.72
N ILE A 121 -11.04 -18.00 -33.95
CA ILE A 121 -11.17 -19.31 -33.29
C ILE A 121 -10.14 -19.39 -32.16
N LYS A 122 -10.57 -19.70 -30.92
CA LYS A 122 -9.64 -20.10 -29.84
C LYS A 122 -9.47 -21.62 -29.95
N LYS A 123 -8.32 -22.09 -30.45
CA LYS A 123 -8.00 -23.54 -30.50
C LYS A 123 -8.03 -24.11 -29.08
N GLN A 124 -9.03 -24.92 -28.76
CA GLN A 124 -8.95 -25.96 -27.74
C GLN A 124 -9.31 -27.31 -28.38
N THR A 125 -8.75 -28.36 -27.80
CA THR A 125 -8.67 -29.75 -28.28
C THR A 125 -9.89 -30.32 -29.03
N LYS A 126 -9.55 -31.25 -29.95
CA LYS A 126 -10.28 -31.99 -31.02
C LYS A 126 -11.82 -32.00 -31.16
N ASP A 127 -12.67 -31.67 -30.19
CA ASP A 127 -14.12 -31.97 -30.30
C ASP A 127 -15.13 -30.84 -30.06
N LYS A 128 -14.73 -29.59 -29.73
CA LYS A 128 -15.69 -28.44 -29.71
C LYS A 128 -15.04 -27.13 -30.16
N THR A 129 -15.44 -26.63 -31.33
CA THR A 129 -15.06 -25.29 -31.83
C THR A 129 -15.87 -24.22 -31.09
N ARG A 130 -15.23 -23.41 -30.23
CA ARG A 130 -15.83 -22.18 -29.69
C ARG A 130 -15.27 -20.97 -30.43
N PHE A 131 -16.14 -20.17 -31.04
CA PHE A 131 -15.78 -18.87 -31.62
C PHE A 131 -15.60 -17.87 -30.48
N TYR A 132 -14.47 -17.15 -30.48
CA TYR A 132 -14.12 -16.23 -29.39
C TYR A 132 -14.55 -14.79 -29.70
N LYS A 133 -14.54 -14.40 -30.98
CA LYS A 133 -15.03 -13.10 -31.45
C LYS A 133 -15.72 -13.27 -32.79
N ASN A 134 -16.86 -12.61 -32.94
CA ASN A 134 -17.61 -12.54 -34.19
C ASN A 134 -17.92 -11.07 -34.47
N ILE A 135 -17.14 -10.47 -35.36
CA ILE A 135 -17.21 -9.05 -35.68
C ILE A 135 -17.78 -8.91 -37.08
N THR A 136 -18.93 -8.26 -37.19
CA THR A 136 -19.50 -7.85 -38.48
C THR A 136 -19.27 -6.35 -38.61
N ALA A 137 -18.44 -5.93 -39.55
CA ALA A 137 -18.07 -4.52 -39.70
C ALA A 137 -17.90 -4.14 -41.17
N LYS A 138 -18.04 -2.84 -41.48
CA LYS A 138 -17.69 -2.31 -42.78
C LYS A 138 -16.17 -2.31 -42.96
N VAL A 139 -15.71 -2.53 -44.19
CA VAL A 139 -14.27 -2.47 -44.53
C VAL A 139 -13.66 -1.12 -44.13
N HIS A 140 -14.39 -0.01 -44.35
CA HIS A 140 -13.96 1.32 -43.92
C HIS A 140 -13.72 1.42 -42.40
N ASP A 141 -14.62 0.83 -41.59
CA ASP A 141 -14.52 0.88 -40.13
C ASP A 141 -13.39 0.01 -39.57
N LEU A 142 -12.94 -1.00 -40.34
CA LEU A 142 -11.77 -1.84 -40.05
C LEU A 142 -10.45 -1.18 -40.50
N MET A 143 -10.49 -0.36 -41.55
CA MET A 143 -9.35 0.38 -42.09
C MET A 143 -8.97 1.60 -41.24
N GLY A 144 -9.95 2.16 -40.51
CA GLY A 144 -9.79 3.35 -39.67
C GLY A 144 -10.07 4.64 -40.43
N HIS A 145 -10.71 5.58 -39.75
CA HIS A 145 -11.06 6.90 -40.31
C HIS A 145 -9.90 7.89 -40.11
N TYR A 146 -9.70 8.81 -41.05
CA TYR A 146 -8.64 9.83 -41.00
C TYR A 146 -9.23 11.20 -40.67
N TYR A 147 -8.66 11.88 -39.67
CA TYR A 147 -9.09 13.22 -39.23
C TYR A 147 -7.90 14.18 -39.09
N ASN A 148 -8.13 15.46 -39.33
CA ASN A 148 -7.10 16.50 -39.23
C ASN A 148 -6.89 17.01 -37.80
N GLY A 149 -7.71 16.57 -36.85
CA GLY A 149 -7.60 16.96 -35.44
C GLY A 149 -8.70 16.37 -34.56
N LEU A 150 -8.67 16.72 -33.28
CA LEU A 150 -9.62 16.23 -32.27
C LEU A 150 -11.05 16.72 -32.52
N ASN A 151 -11.22 18.00 -32.89
CA ASN A 151 -12.55 18.58 -33.11
C ASN A 151 -13.29 17.92 -34.28
N ASP A 152 -12.58 17.58 -35.36
CA ASP A 152 -13.17 16.89 -36.51
C ASP A 152 -13.65 15.47 -36.13
N ALA A 153 -12.84 14.76 -35.35
CA ALA A 153 -13.22 13.45 -34.83
C ALA A 153 -14.41 13.54 -33.84
N LEU A 154 -14.45 14.59 -33.00
CA LEU A 154 -15.57 14.83 -32.09
C LEU A 154 -16.86 15.13 -32.86
N LEU A 155 -16.80 15.95 -33.90
CA LEU A 155 -17.94 16.23 -34.77
C LEU A 155 -18.46 14.96 -35.45
N ALA A 156 -17.56 14.09 -35.94
CA ALA A 156 -17.92 12.81 -36.51
C ALA A 156 -18.59 11.87 -35.47
N PHE A 157 -18.17 11.93 -34.20
CA PHE A 157 -18.81 11.20 -33.11
C PHE A 157 -20.21 11.74 -32.79
N GLU A 158 -20.38 13.06 -32.75
CA GLU A 158 -21.70 13.69 -32.55
C GLU A 158 -22.67 13.35 -33.68
N ASN A 159 -22.17 13.26 -34.91
CA ASN A 159 -22.94 12.80 -36.08
C ASN A 159 -23.15 11.27 -36.14
N LYS A 160 -22.60 10.50 -35.18
CA LYS A 160 -22.67 9.03 -35.08
C LYS A 160 -21.94 8.26 -36.19
N ASP A 161 -21.01 8.92 -36.88
CA ASP A 161 -20.19 8.30 -37.91
C ASP A 161 -19.11 7.39 -37.30
N ILE A 162 -18.58 7.75 -36.13
CA ILE A 162 -17.62 6.93 -35.37
C ILE A 162 -18.10 6.67 -33.94
N THR A 163 -17.48 5.70 -33.28
CA THR A 163 -17.68 5.42 -31.84
C THR A 163 -16.45 5.81 -31.03
N LEU A 164 -16.58 5.94 -29.70
CA LEU A 164 -15.47 6.33 -28.80
C LEU A 164 -14.28 5.36 -28.85
N GLN A 165 -14.56 4.08 -29.05
CA GLN A 165 -13.61 2.97 -28.94
C GLN A 165 -13.03 2.54 -30.30
N GLN A 166 -13.51 3.13 -31.39
CA GLN A 166 -13.09 2.80 -32.74
C GLN A 166 -11.68 3.36 -33.02
N LYS A 167 -10.87 2.57 -33.72
CA LYS A 167 -9.55 2.98 -34.20
C LYS A 167 -9.68 4.07 -35.27
N ILE A 168 -8.96 5.17 -35.05
CA ILE A 168 -8.91 6.33 -35.94
C ILE A 168 -7.45 6.80 -36.10
N PHE A 169 -7.18 7.46 -37.22
CA PHE A 169 -5.91 8.12 -37.50
C PHE A 169 -6.12 9.62 -37.41
N VAL A 170 -5.46 10.27 -36.45
CA VAL A 170 -5.61 11.71 -36.25
C VAL A 170 -4.28 12.41 -36.48
N GLU A 171 -4.30 13.48 -37.27
CA GLU A 171 -3.15 14.37 -37.42
C GLU A 171 -2.93 15.13 -36.11
N ARG A 172 -1.78 14.91 -35.47
CA ARG A 172 -1.37 15.68 -34.30
C ARG A 172 -0.15 16.52 -34.65
N LYS A 173 -0.07 17.70 -34.02
CA LYS A 173 1.02 18.66 -34.16
C LYS A 173 1.74 18.73 -32.82
N ALA A 174 3.06 18.64 -32.83
CA ALA A 174 3.89 18.84 -31.65
C ALA A 174 5.07 19.76 -32.00
N THR A 175 5.39 20.67 -31.07
CA THR A 175 6.55 21.55 -31.18
C THR A 175 7.72 20.90 -30.45
N LEU A 176 8.83 20.66 -31.15
CA LEU A 176 10.06 20.16 -30.54
C LEU A 176 10.74 21.25 -29.69
N ASN A 177 11.68 20.84 -28.84
CA ASN A 177 12.50 21.75 -28.02
C ASN A 177 13.26 22.79 -28.86
N ASP A 178 13.53 22.49 -30.13
CA ASP A 178 14.20 23.38 -31.09
C ASP A 178 13.24 24.35 -31.81
N GLY A 179 11.95 24.35 -31.45
CA GLY A 179 10.92 25.22 -32.05
C GLY A 179 10.32 24.69 -33.37
N THR A 180 10.81 23.57 -33.91
CA THR A 180 10.30 22.96 -35.14
C THR A 180 8.97 22.25 -34.90
N GLU A 181 7.94 22.56 -35.70
CA GLU A 181 6.65 21.87 -35.67
C GLU A 181 6.68 20.59 -36.53
N ILE A 182 6.38 19.45 -35.92
CA ILE A 182 6.19 18.18 -36.63
C ILE A 182 4.70 17.84 -36.65
N LYS A 183 4.22 17.47 -37.85
CA LYS A 183 2.88 16.92 -38.05
C LYS A 183 2.99 15.47 -38.45
N ARG A 184 2.21 14.60 -37.80
CA ARG A 184 2.16 13.18 -38.12
C ARG A 184 0.76 12.63 -37.84
N LEU A 185 0.34 11.68 -38.66
CA LEU A 185 -0.85 10.86 -38.40
C LEU A 185 -0.50 9.82 -37.33
N VAL A 186 -1.29 9.77 -36.26
CA VAL A 186 -1.12 8.79 -35.18
C VAL A 186 -2.36 7.92 -35.06
N GLU A 187 -2.15 6.60 -34.93
CA GLU A 187 -3.22 5.63 -34.63
C GLU A 187 -3.61 5.72 -33.16
N THR A 188 -4.89 5.97 -32.90
CA THR A 188 -5.45 6.05 -31.54
C THR A 188 -6.98 5.87 -31.58
N THR A 189 -7.68 6.08 -30.46
CA THR A 189 -9.14 6.14 -30.41
C THR A 189 -9.61 7.52 -29.96
N LEU A 190 -10.85 7.88 -30.30
CA LEU A 190 -11.41 9.17 -29.86
C LEU A 190 -11.43 9.25 -28.32
N GLY A 191 -11.77 8.16 -27.64
CA GLY A 191 -11.76 8.11 -26.18
C GLY A 191 -10.37 8.32 -25.57
N LYS A 192 -9.33 7.70 -26.13
CA LYS A 192 -7.94 7.93 -25.69
C LYS A 192 -7.49 9.37 -25.95
N LEU A 193 -7.88 9.97 -27.07
CA LEU A 193 -7.58 11.38 -27.38
C LEU A 193 -8.19 12.34 -26.36
N LEU A 194 -9.47 12.17 -26.07
CA LEU A 194 -10.19 12.96 -25.06
C LEU A 194 -9.56 12.81 -23.67
N PHE A 195 -9.11 11.61 -23.32
CA PHE A 195 -8.41 11.37 -22.06
C PHE A 195 -7.02 12.03 -22.02
N ASN A 196 -6.30 12.10 -23.15
CA ASN A 196 -5.01 12.77 -23.21
C ASN A 196 -5.12 14.31 -23.10
N GLU A 197 -6.25 14.91 -23.47
CA GLU A 197 -6.43 16.37 -23.37
C GLU A 197 -6.37 16.87 -21.91
N ILE A 198 -6.88 16.06 -20.98
CA ILE A 198 -6.87 16.42 -19.56
C ILE A 198 -5.56 16.08 -18.84
N ILE A 199 -4.67 15.33 -19.49
CA ILE A 199 -3.43 14.82 -18.89
C ILE A 199 -2.21 15.53 -19.48
N PRO A 200 -1.25 15.97 -18.63
CA PRO A 200 0.02 16.52 -19.11
C PRO A 200 0.73 15.56 -20.07
N GLN A 201 1.27 16.09 -21.17
CA GLN A 201 1.86 15.28 -22.25
C GLN A 201 3.37 15.02 -22.09
N ASP A 202 3.91 15.24 -20.89
CA ASP A 202 5.33 15.17 -20.51
C ASP A 202 5.59 14.18 -19.37
N LEU A 203 4.69 13.23 -19.16
CA LEU A 203 4.79 12.24 -18.07
C LEU A 203 5.87 11.17 -18.34
N GLY A 204 6.38 11.03 -19.56
CA GLY A 204 7.46 10.08 -19.88
C GLY A 204 7.00 8.62 -19.92
N PHE A 205 5.76 8.35 -20.33
CA PHE A 205 5.38 7.02 -20.84
C PHE A 205 5.89 6.83 -22.26
N VAL A 206 5.88 7.92 -23.04
CA VAL A 206 6.49 7.98 -24.36
C VAL A 206 7.87 8.61 -24.22
N ASP A 207 8.89 7.93 -24.74
CA ASP A 207 10.25 8.49 -24.75
C ASP A 207 10.32 9.64 -25.78
N ARG A 208 10.38 10.87 -25.26
CA ARG A 208 10.47 12.11 -26.03
C ARG A 208 11.89 12.43 -26.52
N SER A 209 12.91 11.63 -26.13
CA SER A 209 14.26 11.78 -26.69
C SER A 209 14.31 11.43 -28.18
N ILE A 210 13.39 10.57 -28.63
CA ILE A 210 13.22 10.20 -30.04
C ILE A 210 12.30 11.25 -30.70
N PRO A 211 12.79 12.05 -31.68
CA PRO A 211 11.99 13.12 -32.31
C PRO A 211 10.69 12.62 -32.94
N GLU A 212 10.68 11.38 -33.41
CA GLU A 212 9.52 10.72 -34.02
C GLU A 212 8.35 10.50 -33.05
N ASN A 213 8.65 10.38 -31.76
CA ASN A 213 7.67 10.11 -30.73
C ASN A 213 7.04 11.39 -30.17
N ALA A 214 7.48 12.58 -30.58
CA ALA A 214 6.96 13.86 -30.08
C ALA A 214 5.44 14.03 -30.28
N VAL A 215 4.88 13.38 -31.31
CA VAL A 215 3.48 13.52 -31.71
C VAL A 215 2.56 12.44 -31.07
N VAL A 216 3.15 11.36 -30.54
CA VAL A 216 2.41 10.23 -29.96
C VAL A 216 1.76 10.65 -28.62
N PRO A 217 0.48 10.33 -28.37
CA PRO A 217 -0.15 10.58 -27.07
C PRO A 217 0.56 9.85 -25.95
N GLU A 218 0.71 10.46 -24.78
CA GLU A 218 1.28 9.78 -23.60
C GLU A 218 0.52 8.49 -23.27
N ILE A 219 -0.81 8.51 -23.44
CA ILE A 219 -1.68 7.40 -23.08
C ILE A 219 -2.32 6.83 -24.34
N ASN A 220 -1.70 5.79 -24.91
CA ASN A 220 -2.29 5.04 -26.03
C ASN A 220 -2.67 3.60 -25.67
N PHE A 221 -2.59 3.24 -24.39
CA PHE A 221 -2.93 1.93 -23.85
C PHE A 221 -4.24 1.98 -23.07
N HIS A 222 -4.77 0.80 -22.76
CA HIS A 222 -6.02 0.65 -22.00
C HIS A 222 -5.83 0.95 -20.50
N VAL A 223 -6.70 1.77 -19.92
CA VAL A 223 -6.51 2.37 -18.60
C VAL A 223 -7.50 1.80 -17.58
N GLY A 224 -7.00 0.97 -16.66
CA GLY A 224 -7.69 0.57 -15.43
C GLY A 224 -7.13 1.25 -14.18
N LYS A 225 -7.55 0.80 -12.99
CA LYS A 225 -7.12 1.38 -11.70
C LYS A 225 -5.61 1.41 -11.50
N LYS A 226 -4.91 0.34 -11.88
CA LYS A 226 -3.44 0.22 -11.71
C LYS A 226 -2.71 1.23 -12.59
N GLN A 227 -3.18 1.40 -13.81
CA GLN A 227 -2.63 2.34 -14.78
C GLN A 227 -2.87 3.78 -14.34
N LEU A 228 -4.08 4.09 -13.82
CA LEU A 228 -4.38 5.40 -13.25
C LEU A 228 -3.45 5.76 -12.10
N LYS A 229 -3.19 4.82 -11.18
CA LYS A 229 -2.21 5.05 -10.09
C LYS A 229 -0.84 5.45 -10.65
N LYS A 230 -0.33 4.73 -11.65
CA LYS A 230 0.96 5.05 -12.30
C LYS A 230 0.95 6.42 -12.99
N ILE A 231 -0.14 6.79 -13.64
CA ILE A 231 -0.28 8.11 -14.29
C ILE A 231 -0.20 9.22 -13.24
N LEU A 232 -0.92 9.07 -12.13
CA LEU A 232 -0.91 10.03 -11.02
C LEU A 232 0.45 10.11 -10.33
N ASP A 233 1.10 8.97 -10.08
CA ASP A 233 2.45 8.92 -9.50
C ASP A 233 3.47 9.66 -10.38
N LYS A 234 3.38 9.55 -11.71
CA LYS A 234 4.26 10.31 -12.62
C LYS A 234 3.90 11.79 -12.69
N CYS A 235 2.61 12.12 -12.61
CA CYS A 235 2.13 13.50 -12.60
C CYS A 235 2.64 14.25 -11.38
N ILE A 236 2.52 13.65 -10.18
CA ILE A 236 2.95 14.28 -8.94
C ILE A 236 4.47 14.44 -8.85
N ASN A 237 5.24 13.45 -9.36
CA ASN A 237 6.70 13.52 -9.40
C ASN A 237 7.25 14.56 -10.40
N THR A 238 6.45 14.97 -11.39
CA THR A 238 6.88 15.91 -12.44
C THR A 238 6.35 17.33 -12.21
N HIS A 239 5.06 17.46 -11.89
CA HIS A 239 4.35 18.73 -11.77
C HIS A 239 3.96 19.11 -10.32
N GLY A 240 4.18 18.21 -9.36
CA GLY A 240 3.83 18.45 -7.95
C GLY A 240 2.34 18.25 -7.64
N ALA A 241 1.96 18.56 -6.39
CA ALA A 241 0.62 18.29 -5.86
C ALA A 241 -0.49 19.14 -6.50
N THR A 242 -0.26 20.46 -6.66
CA THR A 242 -1.31 21.39 -7.15
C THR A 242 -1.81 21.02 -8.53
N LYS A 243 -0.91 20.77 -9.49
CA LYS A 243 -1.30 20.38 -10.85
C LYS A 243 -1.97 19.00 -10.87
N THR A 244 -1.49 18.09 -10.03
CA THR A 244 -2.08 16.76 -9.88
C THR A 244 -3.51 16.83 -9.34
N ALA A 245 -3.81 17.75 -8.41
CA ALA A 245 -5.16 17.97 -7.92
C ALA A 245 -6.12 18.45 -9.04
N GLU A 246 -5.68 19.38 -9.89
CA GLU A 246 -6.47 19.80 -11.05
C GLU A 246 -6.74 18.65 -12.03
N VAL A 247 -5.72 17.83 -12.30
CA VAL A 247 -5.84 16.65 -13.16
C VAL A 247 -6.83 15.65 -12.55
N LEU A 248 -6.75 15.40 -11.25
CA LEU A 248 -7.67 14.51 -10.53
C LEU A 248 -9.13 14.94 -10.66
N ASP A 249 -9.41 16.25 -10.56
CA ASP A 249 -10.77 16.76 -10.75
C ASP A 249 -11.29 16.59 -12.18
N LYS A 250 -10.42 16.79 -13.18
CA LYS A 250 -10.77 16.53 -14.59
C LYS A 250 -10.99 15.04 -14.86
N VAL A 251 -10.14 14.17 -14.31
CA VAL A 251 -10.26 12.71 -14.39
C VAL A 251 -11.57 12.25 -13.75
N LYS A 252 -11.92 12.79 -12.58
CA LYS A 252 -13.22 12.55 -11.92
C LYS A 252 -14.39 12.93 -12.82
N ALA A 253 -14.37 14.14 -13.38
CA ALA A 253 -15.46 14.64 -14.22
C ALA A 253 -15.66 13.79 -15.50
N ILE A 254 -14.57 13.45 -16.19
CA ILE A 254 -14.60 12.57 -17.37
C ILE A 254 -15.05 11.16 -16.99
N GLY A 255 -14.51 10.60 -15.89
CA GLY A 255 -14.86 9.27 -15.40
C GLY A 255 -16.36 9.14 -15.14
N TYR A 256 -16.96 10.07 -14.40
CA TYR A 256 -18.41 10.06 -14.16
C TYR A 256 -19.21 10.24 -15.45
N LYS A 257 -18.85 11.21 -16.30
CA LYS A 257 -19.56 11.46 -17.56
C LYS A 257 -19.62 10.20 -18.43
N TYR A 258 -18.49 9.54 -18.66
CA TYR A 258 -18.45 8.36 -19.52
C TYR A 258 -18.92 7.08 -18.83
N SER A 259 -18.93 7.02 -17.50
CA SER A 259 -19.62 5.95 -16.77
C SER A 259 -21.14 6.05 -16.92
N THR A 260 -21.71 7.26 -17.02
CA THR A 260 -23.13 7.44 -17.30
C THR A 260 -23.46 7.09 -18.76
N VAL A 261 -22.62 7.52 -19.70
CA VAL A 261 -22.81 7.24 -21.13
C VAL A 261 -22.63 5.76 -21.46
N SER A 262 -21.77 5.04 -20.74
CA SER A 262 -21.55 3.61 -20.98
C SER A 262 -22.79 2.75 -20.70
N GLY A 263 -23.73 3.24 -19.87
CA GLY A 263 -24.96 2.52 -19.54
C GLY A 263 -24.73 1.15 -18.90
N ILE A 264 -23.59 0.96 -18.22
CA ILE A 264 -23.24 -0.31 -17.60
C ILE A 264 -24.27 -0.64 -16.52
N THR A 265 -24.83 -1.84 -16.61
CA THR A 265 -25.84 -2.37 -15.70
C THR A 265 -25.48 -3.80 -15.31
N VAL A 266 -26.12 -4.33 -14.27
CA VAL A 266 -25.94 -5.73 -13.87
C VAL A 266 -27.29 -6.40 -13.94
N SER A 267 -27.37 -7.45 -14.75
CA SER A 267 -28.54 -8.31 -14.86
C SER A 267 -28.18 -9.74 -14.49
N VAL A 268 -29.22 -10.55 -14.23
CA VAL A 268 -29.04 -12.00 -14.12
C VAL A 268 -28.50 -12.56 -15.44
N ALA A 269 -28.83 -12.01 -16.62
CA ALA A 269 -28.33 -12.54 -17.89
C ALA A 269 -26.79 -12.46 -18.02
N ASP A 270 -26.15 -11.48 -17.37
CA ASP A 270 -24.69 -11.29 -17.40
C ASP A 270 -23.94 -12.35 -16.60
N MET A 271 -24.62 -13.08 -15.71
CA MET A 271 -24.04 -14.07 -14.81
C MET A 271 -23.99 -15.46 -15.49
N THR A 272 -23.10 -15.67 -16.45
CA THR A 272 -23.03 -16.94 -17.19
C THR A 272 -22.39 -18.06 -16.37
N VAL A 273 -23.11 -19.18 -16.20
CA VAL A 273 -22.58 -20.40 -15.56
C VAL A 273 -21.85 -21.24 -16.59
N PRO A 274 -20.63 -21.73 -16.32
CA PRO A 274 -19.90 -22.59 -17.24
C PRO A 274 -20.61 -23.92 -17.47
N GLU A 275 -20.84 -24.30 -18.74
CA GLU A 275 -21.43 -25.61 -19.10
C GLU A 275 -20.61 -26.81 -18.59
N SER A 276 -19.30 -26.62 -18.41
CA SER A 276 -18.39 -27.66 -17.89
C SER A 276 -18.49 -27.88 -16.38
N LYS A 277 -19.25 -27.05 -15.64
CA LYS A 277 -19.37 -27.14 -14.18
C LYS A 277 -19.82 -28.54 -13.71
N PRO A 278 -20.91 -29.14 -14.23
CA PRO A 278 -21.35 -30.46 -13.78
C PRO A 278 -20.30 -31.56 -14.01
N GLU A 279 -19.57 -31.48 -15.14
CA GLU A 279 -18.51 -32.45 -15.45
C GLU A 279 -17.34 -32.37 -14.45
N ILE A 280 -16.92 -31.16 -14.07
CA ILE A 280 -15.85 -30.93 -13.09
C ILE A 280 -16.27 -31.46 -11.71
N LEU A 281 -17.50 -31.17 -11.29
CA LEU A 281 -18.03 -31.60 -10.00
C LEU A 281 -18.19 -33.13 -9.92
N ASN A 282 -18.67 -33.78 -10.98
CA ASN A 282 -18.80 -35.23 -11.02
C ASN A 282 -17.42 -35.92 -10.96
N LYS A 283 -16.44 -35.43 -11.72
CA LYS A 283 -15.06 -35.94 -11.65
C LYS A 283 -14.46 -35.81 -10.24
N ALA A 284 -14.71 -34.68 -9.57
CA ALA A 284 -14.26 -34.49 -8.18
C ALA A 284 -14.95 -35.48 -7.23
N GLN A 285 -16.27 -35.67 -7.38
CA GLN A 285 -17.05 -36.60 -6.57
C GLN A 285 -16.57 -38.05 -6.75
N ASP A 286 -16.32 -38.50 -7.98
CA ASP A 286 -15.81 -39.85 -8.26
C ASP A 286 -14.47 -40.12 -7.54
N ILE A 287 -13.59 -39.12 -7.49
CA ILE A 287 -12.31 -39.23 -6.79
C ILE A 287 -12.53 -39.28 -5.27
N VAL A 288 -13.46 -38.49 -4.72
CA VAL A 288 -13.80 -38.52 -3.29
C VAL A 288 -14.39 -39.88 -2.91
N ASP A 289 -15.27 -40.43 -3.73
CA ASP A 289 -15.87 -41.75 -3.49
C ASP A 289 -14.81 -42.86 -3.56
N TYR A 290 -13.82 -42.74 -4.46
CA TYR A 290 -12.66 -43.62 -4.48
C TYR A 290 -11.81 -43.52 -3.21
N ILE A 291 -11.54 -42.30 -2.73
CA ILE A 291 -10.81 -42.07 -1.46
C ILE A 291 -11.58 -42.69 -0.29
N ALA A 292 -12.89 -42.52 -0.23
CA ALA A 292 -13.75 -43.13 0.78
C ALA A 292 -13.70 -44.67 0.71
N SER A 293 -13.68 -45.25 -0.49
CA SER A 293 -13.51 -46.71 -0.68
C SER A 293 -12.15 -47.20 -0.15
N MET A 294 -11.07 -46.46 -0.42
CA MET A 294 -9.72 -46.80 0.06
C MET A 294 -9.61 -46.71 1.59
N PHE A 295 -10.27 -45.71 2.18
CA PHE A 295 -10.40 -45.60 3.63
C PHE A 295 -11.19 -46.76 4.24
N ASN A 296 -12.35 -47.12 3.67
CA ASN A 296 -13.16 -48.24 4.15
C ASN A 296 -12.44 -49.60 4.04
N LYS A 297 -11.49 -49.74 3.11
CA LYS A 297 -10.61 -50.91 2.97
C LYS A 297 -9.42 -50.89 3.93
N GLY A 298 -9.23 -49.82 4.70
CA GLY A 298 -8.15 -49.65 5.68
C GLY A 298 -6.81 -49.22 5.09
N PHE A 299 -6.77 -48.73 3.84
CA PHE A 299 -5.52 -48.27 3.20
C PHE A 299 -5.14 -46.83 3.57
N LEU A 300 -6.07 -46.05 4.11
CA LEU A 300 -5.87 -44.65 4.49
C LEU A 300 -6.24 -44.47 5.95
N THR A 301 -5.52 -43.59 6.63
CA THR A 301 -5.94 -43.05 7.93
C THR A 301 -7.01 -41.96 7.75
N GLU A 302 -7.71 -41.61 8.84
CA GLU A 302 -8.75 -40.58 8.80
C GLU A 302 -8.19 -39.20 8.44
N GLU A 303 -7.01 -38.84 8.96
CA GLU A 303 -6.35 -37.57 8.61
C GLU A 303 -5.93 -37.52 7.15
N GLU A 304 -5.44 -38.62 6.59
CA GLU A 304 -5.07 -38.71 5.18
C GLU A 304 -6.31 -38.63 4.28
N ARG A 305 -7.41 -39.30 4.64
CA ARG A 305 -8.71 -39.20 3.97
C ARG A 305 -9.21 -37.76 3.94
N TYR A 306 -9.22 -37.09 5.10
CA TYR A 306 -9.64 -35.69 5.25
C TYR A 306 -8.81 -34.75 4.36
N ASN A 307 -7.48 -34.81 4.47
CA ASN A 307 -6.58 -33.96 3.70
C ASN A 307 -6.64 -34.25 2.19
N ALA A 308 -6.83 -35.52 1.79
CA ALA A 308 -7.02 -35.88 0.38
C ALA A 308 -8.33 -35.30 -0.17
N THR A 309 -9.44 -35.41 0.60
CA THR A 309 -10.76 -34.90 0.21
C THR A 309 -10.72 -33.38 0.00
N ILE A 310 -10.10 -32.63 0.92
CA ILE A 310 -9.95 -31.18 0.80
C ILE A 310 -9.17 -30.79 -0.46
N ARG A 311 -8.04 -31.47 -0.72
CA ARG A 311 -7.22 -31.19 -1.91
C ARG A 311 -7.97 -31.42 -3.22
N VAL A 312 -8.84 -32.43 -3.27
CA VAL A 312 -9.66 -32.70 -4.45
C VAL A 312 -10.65 -31.56 -4.69
N TRP A 313 -11.34 -31.10 -3.64
CA TRP A 313 -12.29 -30.00 -3.75
C TRP A 313 -11.62 -28.66 -4.05
N ASP A 314 -10.47 -28.38 -3.46
CA ASP A 314 -9.68 -27.18 -3.75
C ASP A 314 -9.19 -27.17 -5.21
N LYS A 315 -8.77 -28.33 -5.73
CA LYS A 315 -8.43 -28.46 -7.15
C LYS A 315 -9.64 -28.22 -8.06
N ALA A 316 -10.79 -28.81 -7.74
CA ALA A 316 -12.02 -28.62 -8.50
C ALA A 316 -12.48 -27.16 -8.49
N ASP A 317 -12.36 -26.47 -7.36
CA ASP A 317 -12.64 -25.05 -7.21
C ASP A 317 -11.77 -24.18 -8.14
N ASN A 318 -10.46 -24.46 -8.16
CA ASN A 318 -9.50 -23.76 -9.02
C ASN A 318 -9.72 -24.03 -10.51
N ASP A 319 -10.04 -25.28 -10.88
CA ASP A 319 -10.35 -25.65 -12.27
C ASP A 319 -11.65 -24.98 -12.74
N LEU A 320 -12.67 -24.90 -11.87
CA LEU A 320 -13.92 -24.19 -12.15
C LEU A 320 -13.70 -22.68 -12.30
N LYS A 321 -12.88 -22.08 -11.43
CA LYS A 321 -12.51 -20.66 -11.50
C LYS A 321 -11.89 -20.32 -12.86
N LYS A 322 -10.95 -21.15 -13.35
CA LYS A 322 -10.32 -20.95 -14.66
C LYS A 322 -11.34 -21.07 -15.79
N ALA A 323 -12.15 -22.13 -15.78
CA ALA A 323 -13.18 -22.34 -16.80
C ALA A 323 -14.21 -21.19 -16.86
N LEU A 324 -14.51 -20.57 -15.72
CA LEU A 324 -15.40 -19.43 -15.59
C LEU A 324 -14.79 -18.16 -16.19
N LEU A 325 -13.57 -17.81 -15.77
CA LEU A 325 -12.90 -16.60 -16.27
C LEU A 325 -12.58 -16.69 -17.77
N ASP A 326 -12.23 -17.87 -18.27
CA ASP A 326 -12.02 -18.12 -19.70
C ASP A 326 -13.31 -18.08 -20.52
N GLY A 327 -14.47 -18.33 -19.88
CA GLY A 327 -15.78 -18.41 -20.52
C GLY A 327 -16.54 -17.08 -20.57
N LEU A 328 -16.16 -16.09 -19.76
CA LEU A 328 -16.78 -14.77 -19.75
C LEU A 328 -16.33 -13.94 -20.96
N ASP A 329 -17.29 -13.26 -21.60
CA ASP A 329 -16.99 -12.28 -22.64
C ASP A 329 -16.28 -11.06 -22.04
N LYS A 330 -15.30 -10.51 -22.77
CA LYS A 330 -14.57 -9.30 -22.39
C LYS A 330 -15.47 -8.08 -22.26
N TYR A 331 -16.58 -8.05 -23.01
CA TYR A 331 -17.57 -6.96 -22.96
C TYR A 331 -18.70 -7.21 -21.96
N ASN A 332 -18.65 -8.30 -21.18
CA ASN A 332 -19.60 -8.54 -20.10
C ASN A 332 -19.40 -7.50 -18.99
N ASN A 333 -20.48 -6.89 -18.52
CA ASN A 333 -20.47 -5.85 -17.49
C ASN A 333 -19.78 -6.29 -16.19
N ILE A 334 -20.04 -7.52 -15.74
CA ILE A 334 -19.45 -8.06 -14.50
C ILE A 334 -17.93 -8.25 -14.67
N TYR A 335 -17.51 -8.72 -15.85
CA TYR A 335 -16.10 -8.87 -16.17
C TYR A 335 -15.40 -7.50 -16.21
N MET A 336 -15.99 -6.51 -16.88
CA MET A 336 -15.44 -5.15 -16.97
C MET A 336 -15.28 -4.50 -15.59
N MET A 337 -16.23 -4.68 -14.66
CA MET A 337 -16.14 -4.14 -13.30
C MET A 337 -14.95 -4.72 -12.52
N ALA A 338 -14.71 -6.03 -12.65
CA ALA A 338 -13.60 -6.71 -11.98
C ALA A 338 -12.25 -6.45 -12.66
N ASP A 339 -12.17 -6.56 -13.99
CA ASP A 339 -10.92 -6.37 -14.75
C ASP A 339 -10.42 -4.92 -14.68
N SER A 340 -11.33 -3.94 -14.72
CA SER A 340 -10.97 -2.52 -14.51
C SER A 340 -10.39 -2.24 -13.13
N GLY A 341 -10.66 -3.11 -12.14
CA GLY A 341 -10.34 -2.90 -10.73
C GLY A 341 -11.24 -1.87 -10.06
N ALA A 342 -12.38 -1.52 -10.68
CA ALA A 342 -13.37 -0.60 -10.11
C ALA A 342 -14.04 -1.22 -8.87
N ARG A 343 -14.59 -2.43 -9.01
CA ARG A 343 -15.22 -3.20 -7.94
C ARG A 343 -15.34 -4.66 -8.34
N GLY A 344 -15.13 -5.56 -7.40
CA GLY A 344 -15.21 -7.01 -7.66
C GLY A 344 -13.82 -7.67 -7.71
N SER A 345 -13.77 -8.96 -7.39
CA SER A 345 -12.60 -9.82 -7.57
C SER A 345 -13.00 -11.12 -8.24
N ASP A 346 -12.04 -11.81 -8.85
CA ASP A 346 -12.25 -13.13 -9.45
C ASP A 346 -12.90 -14.13 -8.48
N GLN A 347 -12.57 -14.03 -7.19
CA GLN A 347 -13.13 -14.89 -6.15
C GLN A 347 -14.62 -14.61 -5.93
N GLN A 348 -15.03 -13.34 -5.99
CA GLN A 348 -16.44 -12.95 -5.85
C GLN A 348 -17.25 -13.36 -7.08
N ILE A 349 -16.69 -13.19 -8.29
CA ILE A 349 -17.32 -13.67 -9.53
C ILE A 349 -17.52 -15.19 -9.46
N LYS A 350 -16.50 -15.93 -8.99
CA LYS A 350 -16.58 -17.38 -8.78
C LYS A 350 -17.69 -17.77 -7.80
N GLN A 351 -17.84 -17.06 -6.68
CA GLN A 351 -18.93 -17.34 -5.74
C GLN A 351 -20.33 -17.07 -6.33
N LEU A 352 -20.42 -16.10 -7.23
CA LEU A 352 -21.67 -15.70 -7.88
C LEU A 352 -22.16 -16.74 -8.90
N THR A 353 -21.26 -17.27 -9.74
CA THR A 353 -21.60 -18.07 -10.94
C THR A 353 -20.91 -19.44 -11.01
N GLY A 354 -19.86 -19.67 -10.24
CA GLY A 354 -19.13 -20.93 -10.17
C GLY A 354 -19.70 -21.84 -9.09
N MET A 355 -18.99 -21.91 -7.97
CA MET A 355 -19.42 -22.57 -6.73
C MET A 355 -18.90 -21.77 -5.54
N ARG A 356 -19.54 -21.91 -4.38
CA ARG A 356 -19.09 -21.23 -3.16
C ARG A 356 -17.86 -21.92 -2.54
N GLY A 357 -17.75 -23.24 -2.65
CA GLY A 357 -16.57 -24.02 -2.30
C GLY A 357 -16.51 -24.49 -0.85
N LEU A 358 -15.30 -24.74 -0.35
CA LEU A 358 -15.06 -25.19 1.03
C LEU A 358 -15.26 -24.05 2.04
N MET A 359 -15.94 -24.37 3.14
CA MET A 359 -16.15 -23.47 4.28
C MET A 359 -15.34 -23.92 5.47
N ALA A 360 -14.97 -22.99 6.34
CA ALA A 360 -14.27 -23.22 7.58
C ALA A 360 -15.28 -23.18 8.72
N ASP A 361 -15.10 -24.12 9.64
CA ASP A 361 -15.79 -24.13 10.92
C ASP A 361 -15.25 -23.01 11.83
N THR A 362 -15.95 -22.77 12.93
CA THR A 362 -15.55 -21.92 14.07
C THR A 362 -14.13 -22.19 14.55
N THR A 363 -13.67 -23.44 14.50
CA THR A 363 -12.29 -23.84 14.84
C THR A 363 -11.25 -23.46 13.78
N GLY A 364 -11.67 -23.07 12.57
CA GLY A 364 -10.80 -22.78 11.42
C GLY A 364 -10.49 -23.98 10.53
N LYS A 365 -10.94 -25.19 10.88
CA LYS A 365 -10.83 -26.38 10.02
C LYS A 365 -11.81 -26.30 8.86
N ALA A 366 -11.41 -26.80 7.70
CA ALA A 366 -12.31 -26.93 6.55
C ALA A 366 -13.38 -27.99 6.82
N ILE A 367 -14.63 -27.66 6.52
CA ILE A 367 -15.75 -28.59 6.51
C ILE A 367 -15.63 -29.44 5.24
N GLU A 368 -15.67 -30.77 5.39
CA GLU A 368 -15.44 -31.72 4.30
C GLU A 368 -16.47 -31.61 3.16
N LEU A 369 -17.70 -31.25 3.51
CA LEU A 369 -18.80 -31.08 2.56
C LEU A 369 -18.73 -29.67 1.93
N PRO A 370 -18.35 -29.54 0.64
CA PRO A 370 -18.31 -28.24 0.00
C PRO A 370 -19.72 -27.78 -0.40
N ILE A 371 -19.86 -26.47 -0.59
CA ILE A 371 -21.06 -25.88 -1.20
C ILE A 371 -20.87 -25.87 -2.72
N LYS A 372 -21.62 -26.75 -3.40
CA LYS A 372 -21.52 -26.96 -4.86
C LYS A 372 -22.33 -25.92 -5.63
N SER A 373 -23.38 -25.40 -5.00
CA SER A 373 -24.23 -24.36 -5.55
C SER A 373 -23.55 -22.98 -5.58
N ASN A 374 -24.12 -22.05 -6.33
CA ASN A 374 -23.70 -20.66 -6.39
C ASN A 374 -24.87 -19.72 -6.07
N PHE A 375 -24.60 -18.42 -5.92
CA PHE A 375 -25.66 -17.46 -5.58
C PHE A 375 -26.70 -17.25 -6.68
N ARG A 376 -26.34 -17.48 -7.95
CA ARG A 376 -27.28 -17.43 -9.07
C ARG A 376 -28.30 -18.57 -9.02
N GLU A 377 -27.85 -19.78 -8.73
CA GLU A 377 -28.66 -21.00 -8.64
C GLU A 377 -29.47 -21.04 -7.34
N GLY A 378 -28.95 -20.41 -6.28
CA GLY A 378 -29.48 -20.48 -4.93
C GLY A 378 -28.78 -21.58 -4.11
N LEU A 379 -28.76 -21.41 -2.79
CA LEU A 379 -28.17 -22.39 -1.86
C LEU A 379 -29.29 -23.20 -1.20
N ASP A 380 -29.03 -24.49 -0.98
CA ASP A 380 -29.90 -25.32 -0.14
C ASP A 380 -29.80 -24.89 1.34
N VAL A 381 -30.78 -25.27 2.16
CA VAL A 381 -30.86 -24.92 3.59
C VAL A 381 -29.60 -25.36 4.34
N LEU A 382 -29.10 -26.57 4.07
CA LEU A 382 -27.88 -27.09 4.69
C LEU A 382 -26.64 -26.30 4.25
N GLU A 383 -26.51 -26.00 2.95
CA GLU A 383 -25.40 -25.21 2.41
C GLU A 383 -25.40 -23.78 3.00
N TYR A 384 -26.58 -23.17 3.13
CA TYR A 384 -26.73 -21.86 3.73
C TYR A 384 -26.38 -21.87 5.23
N PHE A 385 -26.83 -22.90 5.96
CA PHE A 385 -26.50 -23.07 7.38
C PHE A 385 -24.99 -23.22 7.60
N ILE A 386 -24.33 -24.06 6.80
CA ILE A 386 -22.87 -24.22 6.84
C ILE A 386 -22.15 -22.90 6.56
N SER A 387 -22.63 -22.14 5.56
CA SER A 387 -22.07 -20.83 5.26
C SER A 387 -22.24 -19.80 6.37
N ALA A 388 -23.24 -19.95 7.25
CA ALA A 388 -23.50 -18.99 8.32
C ALA A 388 -22.42 -19.04 9.41
N HIS A 389 -21.79 -20.20 9.67
CA HIS A 389 -20.72 -20.33 10.66
C HIS A 389 -19.51 -19.44 10.32
N GLY A 390 -19.01 -19.55 9.08
CA GLY A 390 -17.89 -18.75 8.60
C GLY A 390 -18.20 -17.25 8.59
N ALA A 391 -19.42 -16.87 8.18
CA ALA A 391 -19.86 -15.48 8.16
C ALA A 391 -19.93 -14.85 9.56
N ARG A 392 -20.54 -15.54 10.54
CA ARG A 392 -20.63 -15.05 11.93
C ARG A 392 -19.26 -14.91 12.59
N LYS A 393 -18.37 -15.87 12.36
CA LYS A 393 -16.98 -15.79 12.84
C LYS A 393 -16.28 -14.57 12.26
N GLY A 394 -16.38 -14.35 10.95
CA GLY A 394 -15.78 -13.18 10.29
C GLY A 394 -16.24 -11.85 10.86
N LEU A 395 -17.55 -11.70 11.13
CA LEU A 395 -18.11 -10.50 11.76
C LEU A 395 -17.61 -10.30 13.20
N SER A 396 -17.57 -11.38 13.97
CA SER A 396 -17.11 -11.34 15.37
C SER A 396 -15.61 -11.02 15.48
N ASP A 397 -14.79 -11.66 14.65
CA ASP A 397 -13.35 -11.40 14.58
C ASP A 397 -13.06 -9.95 14.16
N THR A 398 -13.87 -9.38 13.27
CA THR A 398 -13.73 -7.98 12.83
C THR A 398 -13.96 -7.00 13.99
N ALA A 399 -15.04 -7.22 14.76
CA ALA A 399 -15.35 -6.38 15.91
C ALA A 399 -14.28 -6.46 17.02
N LEU A 400 -13.84 -7.69 17.36
CA LEU A 400 -12.86 -7.90 18.42
C LEU A 400 -11.46 -7.38 18.05
N ARG A 401 -10.98 -7.71 16.85
CA ARG A 401 -9.59 -7.39 16.47
C ARG A 401 -9.35 -5.92 16.12
N THR A 402 -10.42 -5.13 15.95
CA THR A 402 -10.29 -3.67 15.79
C THR A 402 -9.69 -3.04 17.05
N ALA A 403 -10.04 -3.55 18.24
CA ALA A 403 -9.48 -3.08 19.51
C ALA A 403 -7.98 -3.39 19.63
N ASP A 404 -7.54 -4.58 19.20
CA ASP A 404 -6.14 -5.01 19.27
C ASP A 404 -5.22 -4.10 18.42
N SER A 405 -5.64 -3.78 17.20
CA SER A 405 -4.88 -2.87 16.34
C SER A 405 -4.82 -1.45 16.89
N GLY A 406 -5.91 -0.95 17.45
CA GLY A 406 -5.92 0.35 18.15
C GLY A 406 -4.96 0.34 19.35
N TYR A 407 -4.89 -0.77 20.07
CA TYR A 407 -4.00 -0.94 21.21
C TYR A 407 -2.51 -1.01 20.81
N LEU A 408 -2.16 -1.72 19.75
CA LEU A 408 -0.81 -1.69 19.18
C LEU A 408 -0.43 -0.27 18.75
N THR A 409 -1.31 0.42 18.04
CA THR A 409 -1.09 1.81 17.58
C THR A 409 -0.80 2.73 18.75
N ARG A 410 -1.58 2.62 19.84
CA ARG A 410 -1.35 3.37 21.08
C ARG A 410 0.04 3.10 21.65
N ARG A 411 0.45 1.83 21.79
CA ARG A 411 1.80 1.48 22.31
C ARG A 411 2.92 2.02 21.42
N LEU A 412 2.75 1.99 20.10
CA LEU A 412 3.71 2.55 19.14
C LEU A 412 3.83 4.07 19.28
N VAL A 413 2.71 4.79 19.48
CA VAL A 413 2.74 6.23 19.75
C VAL A 413 3.45 6.50 21.07
N ASP A 414 3.16 5.73 22.12
CA ASP A 414 3.75 5.93 23.44
C ASP A 414 5.29 5.82 23.45
N VAL A 415 5.86 4.91 22.65
CA VAL A 415 7.32 4.73 22.56
C VAL A 415 8.00 5.75 21.63
N SER A 416 7.28 6.34 20.68
CA SER A 416 7.88 7.13 19.59
C SER A 416 7.50 8.60 19.59
N GLN A 417 6.51 9.04 20.38
CA GLN A 417 6.01 10.41 20.40
C GLN A 417 7.06 11.50 20.67
N ASP A 418 8.18 11.17 21.33
CA ASP A 418 9.28 12.10 21.61
C ASP A 418 10.22 12.32 20.40
N LEU A 419 10.08 11.49 19.35
CA LEU A 419 10.88 11.58 18.14
C LEU A 419 10.34 12.63 17.18
N ILE A 420 10.99 13.79 17.24
CA ILE A 420 10.75 14.96 16.40
C ILE A 420 12.06 15.28 15.65
N ILE A 421 11.94 15.83 14.45
CA ILE A 421 13.11 16.37 13.75
C ILE A 421 13.58 17.66 14.45
N ARG A 422 14.75 17.65 15.09
CA ARG A 422 15.26 18.83 15.84
C ARG A 422 16.33 19.62 15.10
N GLU A 423 17.08 18.96 14.23
CA GLU A 423 18.23 19.52 13.53
C GLU A 423 18.26 19.07 12.07
N THR A 424 19.02 19.78 11.24
CA THR A 424 19.15 19.48 9.81
C THR A 424 20.12 18.34 9.55
N ASP A 425 21.28 18.33 10.21
CA ASP A 425 22.34 17.33 10.01
C ASP A 425 23.09 17.03 11.32
N CYS A 426 22.98 15.82 11.85
CA CYS A 426 23.65 15.40 13.09
C CYS A 426 25.18 15.32 13.00
N CYS A 427 25.76 15.46 11.81
CA CYS A 427 27.20 15.39 11.59
C CYS A 427 27.66 16.55 10.70
N GLU A 428 27.06 17.73 10.87
CA GLU A 428 27.49 18.93 10.16
C GLU A 428 29.00 19.18 10.39
N GLY A 429 29.75 19.44 9.31
CA GLY A 429 31.21 19.63 9.39
C GLY A 429 32.09 18.39 9.55
N GLN A 430 31.54 17.19 9.81
CA GLN A 430 32.33 15.95 9.87
C GLN A 430 32.51 15.30 8.48
N ASP A 431 33.71 14.82 8.16
CA ASP A 431 33.96 14.13 6.89
C ASP A 431 33.24 12.78 6.84
N GLU A 432 33.26 11.99 7.91
CA GLU A 432 32.54 10.73 7.97
C GLU A 432 31.05 10.95 8.24
N LYS A 433 30.19 10.30 7.45
CA LYS A 433 28.74 10.35 7.62
C LYS A 433 28.24 8.98 8.08
N PRO A 434 27.47 8.91 9.18
CA PRO A 434 26.93 7.65 9.67
C PRO A 434 25.93 7.09 8.66
N GLY A 435 25.96 5.77 8.46
CA GLY A 435 25.08 5.09 7.52
C GLY A 435 25.15 3.58 7.62
N ILE A 436 24.12 2.92 7.10
CA ILE A 436 23.97 1.48 7.04
C ILE A 436 24.04 1.01 5.58
N TYR A 437 24.49 -0.22 5.36
CA TYR A 437 24.38 -0.85 4.06
C TYR A 437 22.97 -1.40 3.87
N VAL A 438 22.34 -0.98 2.80
CA VAL A 438 21.01 -1.45 2.38
C VAL A 438 21.16 -2.32 1.15
N GLN A 439 20.39 -3.41 1.10
CA GLN A 439 20.33 -4.39 0.01
C GLN A 439 18.87 -4.79 -0.23
N ALA A 440 18.57 -5.40 -1.38
CA ALA A 440 17.23 -5.94 -1.61
C ALA A 440 16.88 -7.05 -0.60
N PHE A 441 15.61 -7.14 -0.21
CA PHE A 441 15.13 -8.27 0.59
C PHE A 441 14.58 -9.35 -0.35
N VAL A 442 15.24 -10.50 -0.40
CA VAL A 442 14.87 -11.65 -1.24
C VAL A 442 14.60 -12.86 -0.33
N GLU A 443 13.53 -13.61 -0.61
CA GLU A 443 13.16 -14.79 0.16
C GLU A 443 13.50 -16.11 -0.54
N GLY A 444 14.36 -16.92 0.09
CA GLY A 444 14.71 -18.27 -0.37
C GLY A 444 15.96 -18.31 -1.25
N LEU A 445 16.64 -19.46 -1.24
CA LEU A 445 17.80 -19.71 -2.11
C LEU A 445 17.37 -19.97 -3.57
N ASP A 446 16.18 -20.56 -3.77
CA ASP A 446 15.67 -21.07 -5.05
C ASP A 446 14.47 -20.30 -5.66
N LYS A 447 13.86 -19.36 -4.93
CA LYS A 447 12.73 -18.54 -5.42
C LYS A 447 13.14 -17.07 -5.46
N ASP A 448 13.11 -16.46 -6.64
CA ASP A 448 13.36 -15.01 -6.83
C ASP A 448 12.18 -14.14 -6.37
N GLU A 449 11.55 -14.46 -5.23
CA GLU A 449 10.51 -13.59 -4.67
C GLU A 449 11.20 -12.44 -3.92
N VAL A 450 11.28 -11.30 -4.60
CA VAL A 450 11.74 -10.03 -4.03
C VAL A 450 10.63 -9.47 -3.15
N ILE A 451 10.85 -9.46 -1.83
CA ILE A 451 9.95 -8.85 -0.86
C ILE A 451 9.97 -7.33 -1.06
N GLU A 452 11.16 -6.76 -1.17
CA GLU A 452 11.35 -5.34 -1.35
C GLU A 452 12.52 -5.04 -2.28
N SER A 453 12.24 -4.22 -3.29
CA SER A 453 13.21 -3.88 -4.31
C SER A 453 14.28 -2.95 -3.75
N PHE A 454 15.50 -3.07 -4.29
CA PHE A 454 16.58 -2.16 -3.93
C PHE A 454 16.22 -0.68 -4.21
N GLN A 455 15.43 -0.42 -5.27
CA GLN A 455 14.96 0.92 -5.65
C GLN A 455 14.12 1.57 -4.56
N ASP A 456 13.15 0.84 -4.03
CA ASP A 456 12.20 1.37 -3.06
C ASP A 456 12.90 1.73 -1.75
N ARG A 457 13.89 0.91 -1.33
CA ARG A 457 14.64 1.13 -0.09
C ARG A 457 15.57 2.35 -0.15
N ILE A 458 16.14 2.66 -1.31
CA ILE A 458 17.04 3.82 -1.47
C ILE A 458 16.28 5.12 -1.78
N THR A 459 15.07 5.03 -2.33
CA THR A 459 14.29 6.22 -2.73
C THR A 459 13.91 7.07 -1.52
N GLY A 460 14.15 8.39 -1.63
CA GLY A 460 13.88 9.34 -0.56
C GLY A 460 14.88 9.31 0.60
N ARG A 461 16.00 8.57 0.48
CA ARG A 461 17.09 8.53 1.48
C ARG A 461 18.27 9.40 1.05
N TYR A 462 19.15 9.72 2.00
CA TYR A 462 20.40 10.43 1.73
C TYR A 462 21.57 9.45 1.62
N THR A 463 22.44 9.62 0.63
CA THR A 463 23.62 8.76 0.51
C THR A 463 24.69 9.14 1.54
N ALA A 464 25.32 8.13 2.17
CA ALA A 464 26.48 8.33 3.04
C ALA A 464 27.78 8.42 2.22
N VAL A 465 27.77 7.87 1.00
CA VAL A 465 28.87 7.85 0.04
C VAL A 465 28.44 8.46 -1.30
N SER A 466 29.40 8.90 -2.12
CA SER A 466 29.11 9.35 -3.49
C SER A 466 28.94 8.13 -4.40
N VAL A 467 27.97 8.19 -5.31
CA VAL A 467 27.71 7.13 -6.30
C VAL A 467 28.12 7.62 -7.68
N PHE A 468 28.85 6.77 -8.40
CA PHE A 468 29.38 7.05 -9.72
C PHE A 468 28.80 6.08 -10.76
N ASP A 469 28.93 6.45 -12.03
CA ASP A 469 28.69 5.61 -13.20
C ASP A 469 29.93 4.79 -13.54
N LYS A 470 29.82 3.82 -14.45
CA LYS A 470 30.92 3.03 -15.02
C LYS A 470 32.00 3.93 -15.63
N ASP A 471 31.61 5.06 -16.20
CA ASP A 471 32.50 6.04 -16.83
C ASP A 471 33.15 7.01 -15.81
N GLY A 472 32.89 6.83 -14.51
CA GLY A 472 33.40 7.70 -13.45
C GLY A 472 32.63 9.02 -13.26
N ASN A 473 31.53 9.22 -13.99
CA ASN A 473 30.65 10.37 -13.83
C ASN A 473 29.87 10.28 -12.50
N MET A 474 29.82 11.37 -11.74
CA MET A 474 29.11 11.37 -10.45
C MET A 474 27.59 11.45 -10.67
N ILE A 475 26.86 10.42 -10.22
CA ILE A 475 25.39 10.36 -10.29
C ILE A 475 24.79 11.10 -9.09
N VAL A 476 25.24 10.75 -7.88
CA VAL A 476 24.77 11.36 -6.63
C VAL A 476 25.95 11.67 -5.73
N LYS A 477 26.09 12.94 -5.38
CA LYS A 477 27.09 13.40 -4.41
C LYS A 477 26.72 12.92 -3.01
N LYS A 478 27.74 12.59 -2.20
CA LYS A 478 27.60 12.35 -0.76
C LYS A 478 26.69 13.37 -0.08
N ASN A 479 25.87 12.90 0.86
CA ASN A 479 24.94 13.70 1.65
C ASN A 479 23.86 14.42 0.80
N HIS A 480 23.52 13.89 -0.37
CA HIS A 480 22.38 14.34 -1.16
C HIS A 480 21.26 13.30 -1.15
N MET A 481 20.03 13.81 -1.27
CA MET A 481 18.83 12.99 -1.35
C MET A 481 18.74 12.28 -2.71
N ILE A 482 18.37 11.01 -2.65
CA ILE A 482 18.06 10.17 -3.80
C ILE A 482 16.58 10.39 -4.13
N THR A 483 16.30 11.18 -5.15
CA THR A 483 14.94 11.36 -5.70
C THR A 483 14.55 10.15 -6.55
N PRO A 484 13.26 9.91 -6.85
CA PRO A 484 12.83 8.77 -7.68
C PRO A 484 13.58 8.68 -9.03
N LYS A 485 13.77 9.81 -9.71
CA LYS A 485 14.55 9.90 -10.96
C LYS A 485 16.02 9.51 -10.76
N ARG A 486 16.62 9.89 -9.63
CA ARG A 486 18.01 9.51 -9.29
C ARG A 486 18.12 8.04 -8.90
N ALA A 487 17.14 7.48 -8.18
CA ALA A 487 17.09 6.07 -7.84
C ALA A 487 17.07 5.20 -9.11
N GLU A 488 16.26 5.57 -10.09
CA GLU A 488 16.21 4.89 -11.38
C GLU A 488 17.56 4.99 -12.13
N ASN A 489 18.22 6.15 -12.08
CA ASN A 489 19.54 6.34 -12.70
C ASN A 489 20.65 5.54 -11.99
N ILE A 490 20.62 5.45 -10.65
CA ILE A 490 21.56 4.62 -9.87
C ILE A 490 21.42 3.15 -10.27
N ILE A 491 20.21 2.67 -10.52
CA ILE A 491 20.02 1.27 -10.91
C ILE A 491 20.53 1.04 -12.32
N LYS A 492 20.19 1.92 -13.28
CA LYS A 492 20.56 1.76 -14.69
C LYS A 492 22.07 1.87 -14.92
N ASN A 493 22.70 2.86 -14.31
CA ASN A 493 24.08 3.26 -14.64
C ASN A 493 25.03 3.19 -13.43
N GLY A 494 24.52 3.10 -12.21
CA GLY A 494 25.37 3.17 -11.02
C GLY A 494 26.26 1.94 -10.81
N VAL A 495 27.46 2.21 -10.31
CA VAL A 495 28.39 1.19 -9.80
C VAL A 495 28.45 1.23 -8.27
N ASP A 496 28.67 0.06 -7.68
CA ASP A 496 28.96 -0.08 -6.26
C ASP A 496 30.26 0.67 -5.93
N PRO A 497 30.22 1.68 -5.03
CA PRO A 497 31.39 2.49 -4.70
C PRO A 497 32.59 1.71 -4.15
N GLU A 498 32.38 0.51 -3.60
CA GLU A 498 33.45 -0.31 -3.02
C GLU A 498 34.02 -1.32 -4.01
N THR A 499 33.15 -1.97 -4.77
CA THR A 499 33.54 -3.05 -5.68
C THR A 499 33.77 -2.59 -7.11
N ASN A 500 33.34 -1.36 -7.48
CA ASN A 500 33.29 -0.83 -8.84
C ASN A 500 32.51 -1.71 -9.83
N ILE A 501 31.64 -2.60 -9.31
CA ILE A 501 30.79 -3.46 -10.13
C ILE A 501 29.43 -2.76 -10.30
N PRO A 502 28.83 -2.77 -11.51
CA PRO A 502 27.50 -2.23 -11.73
C PRO A 502 26.44 -2.88 -10.82
N PHE A 503 25.47 -2.08 -10.37
CA PHE A 503 24.37 -2.61 -9.54
C PHE A 503 23.44 -3.56 -10.31
N THR A 504 23.40 -3.46 -11.64
CA THR A 504 22.68 -4.39 -12.52
C THR A 504 23.62 -5.39 -13.17
N ASP A 505 23.18 -6.63 -13.25
CA ASP A 505 23.86 -7.67 -14.00
C ASP A 505 23.79 -7.37 -15.52
N PRO A 506 24.93 -7.29 -16.23
CA PRO A 506 24.97 -7.02 -17.67
C PRO A 506 24.19 -8.01 -18.54
N GLU A 507 24.04 -9.27 -18.11
CA GLU A 507 23.41 -10.32 -18.92
C GLU A 507 21.88 -10.36 -18.76
N THR A 508 21.37 -10.05 -17.55
CA THR A 508 19.94 -10.17 -17.24
C THR A 508 19.23 -8.81 -17.13
N GLY A 509 19.97 -7.72 -16.97
CA GLY A 509 19.41 -6.39 -16.72
C GLY A 509 18.70 -6.25 -15.36
N LEU A 510 18.79 -7.27 -14.49
CA LEU A 510 18.23 -7.27 -13.15
C LEU A 510 19.24 -6.77 -12.12
N VAL A 511 18.74 -6.27 -10.99
CA VAL A 511 19.59 -5.85 -9.87
C VAL A 511 20.29 -7.07 -9.29
N ARG A 512 21.62 -6.97 -9.15
CA ARG A 512 22.48 -8.01 -8.60
C ARG A 512 22.08 -8.31 -7.14
N ARG A 513 22.07 -9.57 -6.71
CA ARG A 513 21.64 -9.95 -5.34
C ARG A 513 22.52 -9.35 -4.23
N ASP A 514 23.81 -9.15 -4.48
CA ASP A 514 24.79 -8.51 -3.59
C ASP A 514 24.93 -7.00 -3.82
N ALA A 515 24.03 -6.37 -4.59
CA ALA A 515 23.97 -4.92 -4.70
C ALA A 515 23.68 -4.30 -3.32
N ARG A 516 24.63 -3.51 -2.81
CA ARG A 516 24.50 -2.80 -1.54
C ARG A 516 24.93 -1.34 -1.67
N LEU A 517 24.22 -0.44 -1.00
CA LEU A 517 24.57 0.99 -0.95
C LEU A 517 24.52 1.49 0.49
N LYS A 518 25.55 2.26 0.88
CA LYS A 518 25.62 2.90 2.19
C LYS A 518 24.78 4.17 2.21
N ILE A 519 23.65 4.12 2.92
CA ILE A 519 22.72 5.25 3.08
C ILE A 519 22.72 5.75 4.52
N ARG A 520 22.37 7.02 4.72
CA ARG A 520 22.06 7.54 6.06
C ARG A 520 20.73 6.94 6.51
N SER A 521 20.69 6.50 7.76
CA SER A 521 19.51 5.92 8.39
C SER A 521 19.26 6.56 9.75
N ILE A 522 18.03 6.45 10.22
CA ILE A 522 17.61 6.85 11.57
C ILE A 522 18.36 6.05 12.63
N LEU A 523 18.70 4.79 12.37
CA LEU A 523 19.37 3.90 13.31
C LEU A 523 20.75 4.41 13.75
N THR A 524 21.45 5.12 12.87
CA THR A 524 22.81 5.62 13.10
C THR A 524 22.86 7.14 13.35
N CYS A 525 21.70 7.79 13.52
CA CYS A 525 21.64 9.23 13.78
C CYS A 525 22.22 9.58 15.16
N LYS A 526 23.12 10.57 15.21
CA LYS A 526 23.81 11.03 16.43
C LYS A 526 23.10 12.16 17.18
N SER A 527 21.83 12.45 16.87
CA SER A 527 21.05 13.47 17.58
C SER A 527 20.63 12.96 18.96
N HIS A 528 20.91 13.73 20.02
CA HIS A 528 20.45 13.43 21.39
C HIS A 528 18.94 13.58 21.54
N LEU A 529 18.39 14.66 20.97
CA LEU A 529 16.98 14.97 21.04
C LEU A 529 16.35 14.71 19.68
N GLY A 530 15.72 13.54 19.54
CA GLY A 530 15.02 13.15 18.31
C GLY A 530 15.97 12.69 17.20
N ILE A 531 15.75 13.18 15.98
CA ILE A 531 16.42 12.74 14.75
C ILE A 531 16.78 13.96 13.90
N CYS A 532 17.83 13.87 13.06
CA CYS A 532 18.13 14.91 12.08
C CYS A 532 17.40 14.70 10.74
N ALA A 533 17.12 15.79 10.03
CA ALA A 533 16.38 15.74 8.77
C ALA A 533 17.05 14.82 7.72
N LYS A 534 18.38 14.86 7.59
CA LYS A 534 19.11 14.05 6.61
C LYS A 534 19.17 12.55 6.91
N CYS A 535 19.15 12.16 8.19
CA CYS A 535 19.07 10.73 8.56
C CYS A 535 17.66 10.16 8.34
N TYR A 536 16.63 10.98 8.48
CA TYR A 536 15.25 10.60 8.18
C TYR A 536 14.98 10.53 6.66
N GLY A 537 15.40 11.57 5.94
CA GLY A 537 15.27 11.71 4.49
C GLY A 537 14.03 12.49 4.05
N ALA A 538 13.32 11.98 3.04
CA ALA A 538 12.13 12.60 2.51
C ALA A 538 10.90 12.39 3.42
N ASN A 539 10.03 13.38 3.49
CA ASN A 539 8.67 13.26 3.97
C ASN A 539 7.83 12.58 2.87
N MET A 540 7.19 11.46 3.19
CA MET A 540 6.42 10.66 2.23
C MET A 540 5.09 11.32 1.85
N ALA A 541 4.56 12.21 2.70
CA ALA A 541 3.34 12.95 2.40
C ALA A 541 3.55 14.05 1.35
N THR A 542 4.75 14.62 1.25
CA THR A 542 5.05 15.73 0.34
C THR A 542 6.03 15.37 -0.78
N GLY A 543 6.78 14.27 -0.63
CA GLY A 543 7.87 13.89 -1.53
C GLY A 543 9.13 14.75 -1.41
N GLN A 544 9.16 15.72 -0.49
CA GLN A 544 10.27 16.66 -0.28
C GLN A 544 11.10 16.27 0.95
N ALA A 545 12.23 16.94 1.17
CA ALA A 545 13.02 16.74 2.40
C ALA A 545 12.19 17.12 3.64
N VAL A 546 12.30 16.32 4.71
CA VAL A 546 11.57 16.59 5.97
C VAL A 546 12.02 17.91 6.60
N GLN A 547 11.09 18.64 7.20
CA GLN A 547 11.37 19.91 7.85
C GLN A 547 11.64 19.74 9.35
N VAL A 548 12.32 20.72 9.95
CA VAL A 548 12.56 20.75 11.39
C VAL A 548 11.22 20.98 12.10
N GLY A 549 10.93 20.17 13.11
CA GLY A 549 9.67 20.20 13.86
C GLY A 549 8.67 19.13 13.47
N GLU A 550 8.91 18.38 12.39
CA GLU A 550 8.02 17.29 12.00
C GLU A 550 8.00 16.17 13.05
N ALA A 551 6.79 15.78 13.49
CA ALA A 551 6.57 14.74 14.49
C ALA A 551 6.62 13.33 13.88
N VAL A 552 7.80 12.95 13.37
CA VAL A 552 8.02 11.71 12.62
C VAL A 552 7.71 10.44 13.41
N GLY A 553 7.83 10.46 14.74
CA GLY A 553 7.45 9.35 15.59
C GLY A 553 5.96 9.00 15.52
N ILE A 554 5.09 10.00 15.60
CA ILE A 554 3.64 9.81 15.49
C ILE A 554 3.28 9.27 14.09
N ILE A 555 3.87 9.86 13.05
CA ILE A 555 3.66 9.42 11.67
C ILE A 555 4.04 7.95 11.50
N ALA A 556 5.18 7.54 12.05
CA ALA A 556 5.63 6.15 12.00
C ALA A 556 4.69 5.20 12.74
N ALA A 557 4.27 5.57 13.96
CA ALA A 557 3.35 4.77 14.75
C ALA A 557 2.00 4.57 14.05
N GLN A 558 1.43 5.63 13.46
CA GLN A 558 0.19 5.55 12.69
C GLN A 558 0.36 4.75 11.39
N SER A 559 1.48 4.94 10.69
CA SER A 559 1.78 4.23 9.43
C SER A 559 1.95 2.71 9.62
N ILE A 560 2.35 2.27 10.82
CA ILE A 560 2.43 0.86 11.20
C ILE A 560 1.08 0.38 11.76
N GLY A 561 0.44 1.21 12.58
CA GLY A 561 -0.78 0.89 13.32
C GLY A 561 -2.05 0.80 12.46
N GLU A 562 -2.29 1.76 11.57
CA GLU A 562 -3.50 1.83 10.72
C GLU A 562 -3.63 0.59 9.83
N PRO A 563 -2.59 0.16 9.08
CA PRO A 563 -2.69 -1.07 8.32
C PRO A 563 -2.77 -2.32 9.19
N GLY A 564 -2.39 -2.23 10.47
CA GLY A 564 -2.60 -3.30 11.46
C GLY A 564 -4.07 -3.72 11.56
N THR A 565 -5.01 -2.79 11.36
CA THR A 565 -6.44 -3.10 11.28
C THR A 565 -6.75 -3.92 10.02
N GLN A 566 -6.07 -3.67 8.91
CA GLN A 566 -6.26 -4.43 7.68
C GLN A 566 -5.66 -5.84 7.79
N LEU A 567 -4.52 -6.00 8.49
CA LEU A 567 -3.93 -7.30 8.79
C LEU A 567 -4.88 -8.19 9.61
N THR A 568 -5.70 -7.58 10.47
CA THR A 568 -6.70 -8.28 11.27
C THR A 568 -8.05 -8.45 10.57
N MET A 569 -8.41 -7.53 9.65
CA MET A 569 -9.69 -7.54 8.93
C MET A 569 -9.67 -8.33 7.61
N ARG A 570 -8.53 -8.60 6.95
CA ARG A 570 -8.50 -9.38 5.68
C ARG A 570 -9.01 -10.83 5.82
N THR A 571 -9.13 -11.35 7.04
CA THR A 571 -9.91 -12.57 7.35
C THR A 571 -11.38 -12.49 6.91
N PHE A 572 -11.92 -11.28 6.70
CA PHE A 572 -13.27 -11.04 6.19
C PHE A 572 -13.41 -11.38 4.70
N HIS A 573 -12.43 -11.02 3.87
CA HIS A 573 -12.51 -11.22 2.42
C HIS A 573 -12.37 -12.69 2.00
N THR A 574 -11.73 -13.51 2.83
CA THR A 574 -11.73 -14.97 2.64
C THR A 574 -13.05 -15.60 3.08
N GLY A 575 -13.93 -14.89 3.81
CA GLY A 575 -15.32 -15.30 4.06
C GLY A 575 -15.46 -16.65 4.76
N GLY A 576 -14.46 -17.03 5.56
CA GLY A 576 -14.40 -18.36 6.17
C GLY A 576 -14.04 -19.47 5.18
N VAL A 577 -13.49 -19.21 3.98
CA VAL A 577 -12.93 -20.26 3.13
C VAL A 577 -11.65 -20.80 3.76
N ALA A 578 -11.49 -22.12 3.79
CA ALA A 578 -10.32 -22.78 4.38
C ALA A 578 -9.02 -22.35 3.66
N GLY A 579 -8.09 -21.77 4.42
CA GLY A 579 -6.79 -21.29 3.95
C GLY A 579 -5.75 -21.33 5.08
N GLY A 580 -4.47 -21.11 4.72
CA GLY A 580 -3.31 -21.31 5.59
C GLY A 580 -3.35 -20.61 6.96
N ASP A 581 -2.60 -21.16 7.90
CA ASP A 581 -2.57 -20.79 9.32
C ASP A 581 -2.43 -19.26 9.55
N ILE A 582 -3.50 -18.68 10.12
CA ILE A 582 -3.75 -17.23 10.28
C ILE A 582 -2.83 -16.58 11.33
N THR A 583 -2.02 -17.36 12.04
CA THR A 583 -1.11 -16.90 13.10
C THR A 583 0.02 -15.97 12.63
N GLN A 584 0.15 -15.71 11.33
CA GLN A 584 1.24 -14.93 10.73
C GLN A 584 0.98 -13.41 10.61
N GLY A 585 -0.16 -12.89 11.08
CA GLY A 585 -0.52 -11.46 10.96
C GLY A 585 -0.06 -10.57 12.12
N LEU A 586 -0.98 -9.78 12.68
CA LEU A 586 -0.73 -8.82 13.77
C LEU A 586 -0.03 -9.43 15.02
N PRO A 587 -0.38 -10.64 15.51
CA PRO A 587 0.28 -11.22 16.68
C PRO A 587 1.79 -11.40 16.51
N ARG A 588 2.25 -11.65 15.28
CA ARG A 588 3.67 -11.75 14.96
C ARG A 588 4.36 -10.39 15.03
N VAL A 589 3.72 -9.34 14.53
CA VAL A 589 4.21 -7.95 14.63
C VAL A 589 4.31 -7.51 16.09
N GLU A 590 3.31 -7.83 16.90
CA GLU A 590 3.34 -7.56 18.35
C GLU A 590 4.46 -8.33 19.06
N GLU A 591 4.65 -9.61 18.72
CA GLU A 591 5.72 -10.44 19.29
C GLU A 591 7.11 -9.83 19.01
N LEU A 592 7.32 -9.33 17.79
CA LEU A 592 8.54 -8.67 17.35
C LEU A 592 8.77 -7.34 18.10
N PHE A 593 7.78 -6.44 18.12
CA PHE A 593 7.93 -5.14 18.81
C PHE A 593 7.98 -5.24 20.33
N GLU A 594 7.42 -6.28 20.93
CA GLU A 594 7.60 -6.57 22.36
C GLU A 594 8.91 -7.34 22.66
N ALA A 595 9.70 -7.67 21.62
CA ALA A 595 10.92 -8.46 21.71
C ALA A 595 10.73 -9.74 22.56
N ARG A 596 9.58 -10.42 22.37
CA ARG A 596 9.22 -11.65 23.07
C ARG A 596 9.95 -12.84 22.44
N LYS A 597 10.12 -13.90 23.23
CA LYS A 597 10.65 -15.16 22.69
C LYS A 597 9.59 -15.81 21.79
N PRO A 598 9.92 -16.16 20.54
CA PRO A 598 8.96 -16.78 19.63
C PRO A 598 8.61 -18.20 20.07
N LYS A 599 7.37 -18.62 19.79
CA LYS A 599 6.89 -19.98 20.12
C LYS A 599 7.63 -21.07 19.33
N GLY A 600 7.86 -20.85 18.04
CA GLY A 600 8.62 -21.74 17.15
C GLY A 600 10.08 -21.29 17.02
N LEU A 601 10.84 -21.34 18.11
CA LEU A 601 12.23 -20.85 18.16
C LEU A 601 13.15 -21.65 17.23
N ALA A 602 13.77 -20.97 16.27
CA ALA A 602 14.88 -21.51 15.51
C ALA A 602 16.18 -21.45 16.32
N ILE A 603 16.93 -22.54 16.29
CA ILE A 603 18.26 -22.61 16.90
C ILE A 603 19.27 -22.01 15.92
N ILE A 604 20.07 -21.06 16.38
CA ILE A 604 21.15 -20.44 15.59
C ILE A 604 22.53 -20.86 16.09
N ALA A 605 23.50 -20.88 15.18
CA ALA A 605 24.90 -21.13 15.50
C ALA A 605 25.49 -19.96 16.31
N GLU A 606 26.30 -20.23 17.34
CA GLU A 606 26.99 -19.17 18.10
C GLU A 606 28.32 -18.76 17.46
N PHE A 607 28.96 -19.70 16.78
CA PHE A 607 30.18 -19.49 16.02
C PHE A 607 30.11 -20.22 14.68
N GLY A 608 30.85 -19.72 13.69
CA GLY A 608 30.93 -20.35 12.37
C GLY A 608 31.82 -21.59 12.41
N GLY A 609 31.58 -22.53 11.50
CA GLY A 609 32.34 -23.78 11.46
C GLY A 609 31.70 -24.82 10.56
N LYS A 610 32.27 -26.03 10.57
CA LYS A 610 31.78 -27.16 9.80
C LYS A 610 30.70 -27.92 10.58
N VAL A 611 29.55 -28.10 9.96
CA VAL A 611 28.41 -28.84 10.50
C VAL A 611 28.67 -30.34 10.41
N THR A 612 28.52 -31.04 11.52
CA THR A 612 28.47 -32.51 11.60
C THR A 612 27.14 -32.93 12.20
N TYR A 613 26.38 -33.72 11.47
CA TYR A 613 25.12 -34.27 11.94
C TYR A 613 25.32 -35.61 12.65
N LYS A 614 24.76 -35.76 13.86
CA LYS A 614 24.69 -37.06 14.55
C LYS A 614 23.24 -37.40 14.87
N GLU A 615 22.81 -38.56 14.36
CA GLU A 615 21.51 -39.14 14.68
C GLU A 615 21.69 -40.31 15.65
N GLY A 616 21.47 -40.04 16.95
CA GLY A 616 21.47 -41.03 18.01
C GLY A 616 20.08 -41.15 18.66
N LYS A 617 20.01 -41.31 19.99
CA LYS A 617 18.74 -41.20 20.75
C LYS A 617 18.15 -39.77 20.77
N LYS A 618 18.93 -38.78 20.35
CA LYS A 618 18.55 -37.37 20.15
C LYS A 618 19.19 -36.90 18.85
N LYS A 619 18.54 -35.97 18.15
CA LYS A 619 19.11 -35.31 16.97
C LYS A 619 20.05 -34.20 17.43
N GLU A 620 21.31 -34.28 17.05
CA GLU A 620 22.33 -33.29 17.41
C GLU A 620 23.03 -32.75 16.16
N VAL A 621 23.20 -31.44 16.12
CA VAL A 621 24.06 -30.77 15.15
C VAL A 621 25.28 -30.25 15.88
N ILE A 622 26.45 -30.74 15.50
CA ILE A 622 27.73 -30.34 16.08
C ILE A 622 28.39 -29.38 15.11
N ILE A 623 28.77 -28.20 15.59
CA ILE A 623 29.54 -27.23 14.82
C ILE A 623 30.96 -27.28 15.35
N THR A 624 31.92 -27.54 14.46
CA THR A 624 33.35 -27.56 14.79
C THR A 624 34.04 -26.43 14.05
N ASN A 625 34.70 -25.55 14.79
CA ASN A 625 35.54 -24.50 14.20
C ASN A 625 37.01 -24.90 14.36
N ASP A 626 37.66 -25.19 13.24
CA ASP A 626 39.05 -25.64 13.22
C ASP A 626 40.04 -24.52 13.59
N ASP A 627 39.66 -23.24 13.45
CA ASP A 627 40.53 -22.08 13.75
C ASP A 627 40.58 -21.77 15.26
N ILE A 628 39.45 -21.96 15.95
CA ILE A 628 39.30 -21.67 17.40
C ILE A 628 39.49 -22.95 18.23
N ASN A 629 39.51 -24.13 17.58
CA ASN A 629 39.56 -25.46 18.19
C ASN A 629 38.41 -25.68 19.20
N GLU A 630 37.25 -25.08 18.92
CA GLU A 630 36.02 -25.22 19.71
C GLU A 630 34.98 -26.03 18.93
N SER A 631 34.31 -26.94 19.63
CA SER A 631 33.19 -27.72 19.08
C SER A 631 31.99 -27.63 20.01
N LYS A 632 30.81 -27.33 19.47
CA LYS A 632 29.58 -27.20 20.25
C LYS A 632 28.46 -28.02 19.64
N ALA A 633 27.79 -28.81 20.48
CA ALA A 633 26.66 -29.65 20.11
C ALA A 633 25.33 -28.94 20.43
N TYR A 634 24.47 -28.83 19.43
CA TYR A 634 23.13 -28.27 19.52
C TYR A 634 22.09 -29.39 19.46
N LEU A 635 21.28 -29.50 20.51
CA LEU A 635 20.20 -30.47 20.61
C LEU A 635 18.97 -29.98 19.83
N ILE A 636 18.56 -30.73 18.82
CA ILE A 636 17.42 -30.40 17.96
C ILE A 636 16.18 -31.17 18.41
N PRO A 637 15.07 -30.48 18.75
CA PRO A 637 13.80 -31.13 19.05
C PRO A 637 13.31 -31.98 17.87
N TYR A 638 12.67 -33.13 18.16
CA TYR A 638 12.22 -34.08 17.13
C TYR A 638 11.26 -33.47 16.09
N GLY A 639 10.47 -32.47 16.46
CA GLY A 639 9.53 -31.77 15.57
C GLY A 639 10.15 -30.66 14.70
N SER A 640 11.40 -30.27 14.96
CA SER A 640 12.07 -29.20 14.22
C SER A 640 12.71 -29.74 12.94
N ARG A 641 12.41 -29.12 11.79
CA ARG A 641 13.08 -29.43 10.53
C ARG A 641 14.46 -28.78 10.51
N ILE A 642 15.47 -29.54 10.08
CA ILE A 642 16.86 -29.08 10.00
C ILE A 642 17.05 -28.38 8.65
N LYS A 643 17.65 -27.19 8.67
CA LYS A 643 17.91 -26.37 7.48
C LYS A 643 19.28 -26.64 6.87
N VAL A 644 20.26 -26.98 7.71
CA VAL A 644 21.66 -27.20 7.33
C VAL A 644 21.93 -28.64 6.88
N ARG A 645 22.91 -28.82 5.99
CA ARG A 645 23.38 -30.13 5.53
C ARG A 645 24.65 -30.57 6.24
N ASP A 646 24.87 -31.88 6.31
CA ASP A 646 26.11 -32.43 6.86
C ASP A 646 27.32 -32.01 6.01
N GLY A 647 28.38 -31.56 6.67
CA GLY A 647 29.58 -31.01 6.04
C GLY A 647 29.46 -29.57 5.52
N GLN A 648 28.30 -28.91 5.66
CA GLN A 648 28.13 -27.51 5.30
C GLN A 648 28.95 -26.59 6.20
N VAL A 649 29.60 -25.58 5.61
CA VAL A 649 30.24 -24.49 6.36
C VAL A 649 29.20 -23.40 6.58
N ILE A 650 29.08 -22.93 7.82
CA ILE A 650 28.12 -21.90 8.22
C ILE A 650 28.82 -20.78 8.98
N GLU A 651 28.20 -19.61 9.01
CA GLU A 651 28.69 -18.46 9.77
C GLU A 651 28.03 -18.38 11.15
N ALA A 652 28.65 -17.61 12.05
CA ALA A 652 28.07 -17.33 13.35
C ALA A 652 26.70 -16.66 13.18
N GLY A 653 25.66 -17.19 13.83
CA GLY A 653 24.27 -16.73 13.80
C GLY A 653 23.45 -17.20 12.61
N ASP A 654 23.88 -18.24 11.89
CA ASP A 654 23.06 -18.92 10.88
C ASP A 654 22.05 -19.88 11.52
N GLU A 655 20.88 -20.01 10.89
CA GLU A 655 19.77 -20.86 11.35
C GLU A 655 20.04 -22.34 11.08
N LEU A 656 20.06 -23.15 12.15
CA LEU A 656 20.23 -24.60 12.07
C LEU A 656 18.91 -25.32 11.82
N THR A 657 17.82 -24.78 12.34
CA THR A 657 16.47 -25.33 12.23
C THR A 657 15.51 -24.31 11.63
N GLU A 658 14.46 -24.80 10.96
CA GLU A 658 13.34 -23.99 10.51
C GLU A 658 12.60 -23.39 11.71
N GLY A 659 12.23 -22.10 11.64
CA GLY A 659 11.51 -21.39 12.69
C GLY A 659 11.83 -19.91 12.74
N SER A 660 11.34 -19.25 13.79
CA SER A 660 11.58 -17.83 14.07
C SER A 660 12.80 -17.65 14.97
N VAL A 661 13.69 -16.73 14.62
CA VAL A 661 14.87 -16.43 15.44
C VAL A 661 14.51 -15.47 16.57
N ASN A 662 15.12 -15.66 17.74
CA ASN A 662 15.00 -14.74 18.87
C ASN A 662 15.94 -13.53 18.69
N PRO A 663 15.42 -12.29 18.65
CA PRO A 663 16.23 -11.08 18.50
C PRO A 663 17.33 -10.92 19.55
N HIS A 664 17.10 -11.39 20.79
CA HIS A 664 18.10 -11.30 21.87
C HIS A 664 19.34 -12.15 21.62
N ASP A 665 19.20 -13.26 20.88
CA ASP A 665 20.32 -14.14 20.58
C ASP A 665 21.12 -13.60 19.39
N ILE A 666 20.43 -13.00 18.40
CA ILE A 666 21.09 -12.25 17.32
C ILE A 666 21.92 -11.09 17.88
N LEU A 667 21.40 -10.34 18.86
CA LEU A 667 22.12 -9.22 19.47
C LEU A 667 23.43 -9.63 20.10
N LYS A 668 23.43 -10.79 20.76
CA LYS A 668 24.61 -11.33 21.45
C LYS A 668 25.66 -11.87 20.49
N ILE A 669 25.23 -12.44 19.35
CA ILE A 669 26.12 -13.16 18.43
C ILE A 669 26.59 -12.26 17.29
N LYS A 670 25.66 -11.66 16.53
CA LYS A 670 25.96 -10.86 15.33
C LYS A 670 26.03 -9.34 15.61
N GLY A 671 25.57 -8.90 16.78
CA GLY A 671 25.59 -7.48 17.17
C GLY A 671 24.37 -6.69 16.72
N VAL A 672 24.47 -5.36 16.83
CA VAL A 672 23.34 -4.41 16.75
C VAL A 672 22.79 -4.30 15.34
N ASP A 673 23.66 -4.12 14.35
CA ASP A 673 23.27 -3.95 12.95
C ASP A 673 22.50 -5.16 12.43
N ALA A 674 22.89 -6.37 12.85
CA ALA A 674 22.21 -7.60 12.47
C ALA A 674 20.80 -7.71 13.06
N VAL A 675 20.61 -7.30 14.33
CA VAL A 675 19.27 -7.28 14.97
C VAL A 675 18.38 -6.25 14.30
N GLN A 676 18.90 -5.06 14.01
CA GLN A 676 18.14 -4.00 13.37
C GLN A 676 17.64 -4.44 11.99
N ASN A 677 18.54 -5.00 11.17
CA ASN A 677 18.18 -5.52 9.85
C ASN A 677 17.21 -6.71 9.93
N TYR A 678 17.40 -7.60 10.90
CA TYR A 678 16.48 -8.72 11.14
C TYR A 678 15.07 -8.22 11.47
N MET A 679 14.94 -7.27 12.40
CA MET A 679 13.66 -6.70 12.82
C MET A 679 12.94 -6.00 11.66
N ILE A 680 13.65 -5.18 10.89
CA ILE A 680 13.08 -4.49 9.71
C ILE A 680 12.58 -5.53 8.70
N ARG A 681 13.43 -6.49 8.33
CA ARG A 681 13.09 -7.52 7.34
C ARG A 681 11.87 -8.34 7.76
N GLU A 682 11.82 -8.76 9.02
CA GLU A 682 10.76 -9.65 9.51
C GLU A 682 9.42 -8.92 9.63
N VAL A 683 9.41 -7.67 10.10
CA VAL A 683 8.20 -6.84 10.14
C VAL A 683 7.73 -6.53 8.71
N GLN A 684 8.64 -6.11 7.82
CA GLN A 684 8.32 -5.80 6.43
C GLN A 684 7.74 -7.01 5.69
N LYS A 685 8.29 -8.21 5.94
CA LYS A 685 7.77 -9.47 5.39
C LYS A 685 6.30 -9.69 5.77
N VAL A 686 5.94 -9.49 7.04
CA VAL A 686 4.56 -9.70 7.50
C VAL A 686 3.58 -8.74 6.81
N TYR A 687 3.94 -7.46 6.69
CA TYR A 687 3.09 -6.47 6.01
C TYR A 687 2.98 -6.75 4.49
N ARG A 688 4.09 -7.09 3.82
CA ARG A 688 4.11 -7.38 2.38
C ARG A 688 3.39 -8.68 2.00
N LEU A 689 3.49 -9.74 2.82
CA LEU A 689 2.71 -10.97 2.66
C LEU A 689 1.20 -10.69 2.68
N GLN A 690 0.80 -9.67 3.43
CA GLN A 690 -0.57 -9.19 3.50
C GLN A 690 -0.84 -8.05 2.51
N GLY A 691 0.03 -7.82 1.52
CA GLY A 691 -0.14 -6.81 0.47
C GLY A 691 -0.34 -5.39 0.99
N VAL A 692 0.34 -5.03 2.08
CA VAL A 692 0.43 -3.68 2.63
C VAL A 692 1.86 -3.19 2.44
N ASP A 693 2.00 -2.02 1.83
CA ASP A 693 3.29 -1.38 1.60
C ASP A 693 3.55 -0.32 2.70
N ILE A 694 4.69 -0.44 3.38
CA ILE A 694 5.15 0.50 4.42
C ILE A 694 6.63 0.80 4.16
N ASN A 695 7.05 2.05 4.35
CA ASN A 695 8.46 2.41 4.22
C ASN A 695 9.27 1.98 5.46
N ASP A 696 10.45 1.40 5.23
CA ASP A 696 11.41 0.99 6.26
C ASP A 696 11.68 2.03 7.35
N LYS A 697 11.64 3.33 7.00
CA LYS A 697 11.95 4.42 7.95
C LYS A 697 11.06 4.42 9.18
N HIS A 698 9.80 4.01 9.01
CA HIS A 698 8.84 3.96 10.11
C HIS A 698 9.20 2.84 11.09
N ILE A 699 9.65 1.69 10.57
CA ILE A 699 10.11 0.57 11.38
C ILE A 699 11.45 0.93 12.05
N GLU A 700 12.37 1.60 11.33
CA GLU A 700 13.64 2.10 11.88
C GLU A 700 13.44 3.02 13.09
N ILE A 701 12.42 3.88 13.08
CA ILE A 701 12.06 4.77 14.21
C ILE A 701 11.76 3.94 15.46
N ILE A 702 10.93 2.90 15.32
CA ILE A 702 10.53 2.05 16.45
C ILE A 702 11.72 1.22 16.93
N VAL A 703 12.47 0.61 16.01
CA VAL A 703 13.65 -0.20 16.33
C VAL A 703 14.75 0.64 17.00
N ARG A 704 14.93 1.91 16.59
CA ARG A 704 15.83 2.86 17.28
C ARG A 704 15.45 3.03 18.75
N GLN A 705 14.17 3.16 19.06
CA GLN A 705 13.71 3.29 20.45
C GLN A 705 13.87 2.01 21.25
N MET A 706 13.65 0.85 20.64
CA MET A 706 13.86 -0.45 21.28
C MET A 706 15.33 -0.70 21.69
N LEU A 707 16.29 -0.10 20.97
CA LEU A 707 17.72 -0.24 21.18
C LEU A 707 18.38 1.01 21.79
N LYS A 708 17.62 1.98 22.28
CA LYS A 708 18.14 3.27 22.79
C LYS A 708 19.00 3.14 24.05
N LYS A 709 18.83 2.05 24.82
CA LYS A 709 19.46 1.88 26.15
C LYS A 709 20.64 0.90 26.13
N VAL A 710 21.66 1.22 26.92
CA VAL A 710 22.75 0.33 27.31
C VAL A 710 22.68 0.02 28.80
N ARG A 711 23.08 -1.19 29.17
CA ARG A 711 23.31 -1.58 30.56
C ARG A 711 24.79 -1.42 30.87
N VAL A 712 25.10 -0.64 31.91
CA VAL A 712 26.47 -0.48 32.42
C VAL A 712 26.90 -1.79 33.08
N GLU A 713 28.02 -2.37 32.64
CA GLU A 713 28.63 -3.55 33.27
C GLU A 713 29.73 -3.10 34.24
N ASP A 714 30.65 -2.26 33.75
CA ASP A 714 31.69 -1.61 34.56
C ASP A 714 31.56 -0.09 34.43
N ASN A 715 31.50 0.60 35.56
CA ASN A 715 31.37 2.05 35.60
C ASN A 715 32.69 2.79 35.33
N GLY A 716 33.82 2.09 35.26
CA GLY A 716 35.13 2.70 35.03
C GLY A 716 35.40 3.81 36.05
N ASP A 717 35.81 4.98 35.57
CA ASP A 717 35.97 6.17 36.41
C ASP A 717 34.78 7.16 36.30
N SER A 718 33.63 6.69 35.81
CA SER A 718 32.39 7.48 35.71
C SER A 718 31.54 7.43 36.97
N THR A 719 30.55 8.32 37.06
CA THR A 719 29.54 8.34 38.13
C THR A 719 28.37 7.40 37.90
N LEU A 720 28.36 6.63 36.80
CA LEU A 720 27.28 5.70 36.49
C LEU A 720 27.31 4.50 37.43
N LEU A 721 26.14 3.93 37.71
CA LEU A 721 26.04 2.74 38.55
C LEU A 721 26.04 1.48 37.68
N PRO A 722 26.82 0.44 38.03
CA PRO A 722 26.71 -0.87 37.40
C PRO A 722 25.28 -1.40 37.45
N GLY A 723 24.82 -1.97 36.34
CA GLY A 723 23.46 -2.46 36.14
C GLY A 723 22.41 -1.41 35.75
N SER A 724 22.74 -0.11 35.81
CA SER A 724 21.81 0.95 35.39
C SER A 724 21.61 0.98 33.87
N LEU A 725 20.41 1.39 33.44
CA LEU A 725 20.06 1.58 32.03
C LEU A 725 20.20 3.06 31.67
N VAL A 726 21.12 3.36 30.75
CA VAL A 726 21.46 4.72 30.31
C VAL A 726 21.32 4.80 28.78
N ASP A 727 21.10 5.98 28.21
CA ASP A 727 21.04 6.15 26.76
C ASP A 727 22.42 5.92 26.12
N VAL A 728 22.42 5.28 24.94
CA VAL A 728 23.66 4.94 24.19
C VAL A 728 24.51 6.19 23.92
N LEU A 729 23.88 7.28 23.47
CA LEU A 729 24.59 8.50 23.08
C LEU A 729 25.23 9.19 24.29
N ASP A 730 24.56 9.20 25.43
CA ASP A 730 25.10 9.80 26.66
C ASP A 730 26.34 9.04 27.15
N VAL A 731 26.31 7.70 27.06
CA VAL A 731 27.48 6.86 27.42
C VAL A 731 28.64 7.08 26.44
N ASN A 732 28.35 7.21 25.14
CA ASN A 732 29.38 7.50 24.14
C ASN A 732 30.06 8.85 24.41
N GLU A 733 29.31 9.91 24.70
CA GLU A 733 29.88 11.21 25.05
C GLU A 733 30.70 11.19 26.34
N ILE A 734 30.21 10.48 27.37
CA ILE A 734 30.94 10.31 28.64
C ILE A 734 32.27 9.59 28.36
N ASN A 735 32.24 8.54 27.54
CA ASN A 735 33.44 7.80 27.18
C ASN A 735 34.42 8.64 26.35
N GLU A 736 33.95 9.42 25.38
CA GLU A 736 34.79 10.36 24.64
C GLU A 736 35.48 11.37 25.56
N LYS A 737 34.77 11.91 26.57
CA LYS A 737 35.34 12.81 27.58
C LYS A 737 36.36 12.11 28.49
N LEU A 738 36.04 10.92 28.98
CA LEU A 738 36.95 10.14 29.84
C LEU A 738 38.23 9.75 29.10
N ILE A 739 38.12 9.35 27.83
CA ILE A 739 39.27 9.02 26.99
C ILE A 739 40.13 10.27 26.75
N ALA A 740 39.52 11.43 26.49
CA ALA A 740 40.24 12.69 26.35
C ALA A 740 40.98 13.10 27.64
N GLU A 741 40.44 12.73 28.81
CA GLU A 741 41.07 12.92 30.12
C GLU A 741 42.06 11.79 30.50
N GLY A 742 42.22 10.75 29.66
CA GLY A 742 43.09 9.61 29.94
C GLY A 742 42.59 8.67 31.04
N LYS A 743 41.30 8.74 31.39
CA LYS A 743 40.64 7.90 32.40
C LYS A 743 40.08 6.62 31.79
N ARG A 744 39.69 5.67 32.65
CA ARG A 744 39.08 4.41 32.20
C ARG A 744 37.63 4.65 31.74
N PRO A 745 37.28 4.29 30.49
CA PRO A 745 35.93 4.44 29.98
C PRO A 745 34.96 3.46 30.66
N VAL A 746 33.67 3.75 30.51
CA VAL A 746 32.56 2.90 30.95
C VAL A 746 32.40 1.74 29.99
N GLU A 747 32.33 0.52 30.51
CA GLU A 747 31.94 -0.66 29.73
C GLU A 747 30.42 -0.87 29.86
N ALA A 748 29.71 -0.80 28.73
CA ALA A 748 28.27 -0.99 28.68
C ALA A 748 27.89 -1.91 27.53
N LYS A 749 26.87 -2.75 27.75
CA LYS A 749 26.29 -3.63 26.72
C LYS A 749 24.93 -3.12 26.30
N GLN A 750 24.69 -3.03 24.99
CA GLN A 750 23.39 -2.62 24.47
C GLN A 750 22.32 -3.66 24.78
N VAL A 751 21.13 -3.19 25.15
CA VAL A 751 20.00 -4.04 25.53
C VAL A 751 18.82 -3.77 24.62
N LEU A 752 18.23 -4.84 24.09
CA LEU A 752 16.96 -4.77 23.37
C LEU A 752 15.79 -4.77 24.35
N LEU A 753 14.95 -3.75 24.31
CA LEU A 753 13.73 -3.64 25.09
C LEU A 753 12.49 -3.72 24.18
N GLY A 754 11.44 -4.40 24.65
CA GLY A 754 10.13 -4.31 24.01
C GLY A 754 9.54 -2.91 24.15
N ILE A 755 8.68 -2.49 23.22
CA ILE A 755 8.11 -1.13 23.16
C ILE A 755 7.43 -0.71 24.48
N THR A 756 6.74 -1.62 25.19
CA THR A 756 6.10 -1.32 26.48
C THR A 756 7.12 -1.03 27.59
N LYS A 757 8.28 -1.71 27.58
CA LYS A 757 9.35 -1.44 28.56
C LYS A 757 10.14 -0.18 28.17
N ALA A 758 10.32 0.06 26.88
CA ALA A 758 10.99 1.24 26.38
C ALA A 758 10.21 2.53 26.72
N SER A 759 8.87 2.51 26.61
CA SER A 759 8.02 3.67 26.94
C SER A 759 7.99 4.01 28.44
N LEU A 760 8.21 3.03 29.34
CA LEU A 760 8.36 3.28 30.78
C LEU A 760 9.75 3.81 31.16
N ALA A 761 10.75 3.62 30.30
CA ALA A 761 12.14 4.02 30.53
C ALA A 761 12.45 5.45 30.06
N THR A 762 11.42 6.31 29.98
CA THR A 762 11.54 7.72 29.58
C THR A 762 12.16 8.56 30.71
N SER A 763 12.81 9.66 30.34
CA SER A 763 13.38 10.62 31.29
C SER A 763 12.30 11.47 31.99
N SER A 764 11.22 11.82 31.28
CA SER A 764 10.05 12.48 31.86
C SER A 764 9.26 11.54 32.74
N PHE A 765 9.00 11.97 33.98
CA PHE A 765 8.11 11.25 34.89
C PHE A 765 6.64 11.57 34.64
N LEU A 766 6.29 12.74 34.09
CA LEU A 766 4.92 13.10 33.73
C LEU A 766 4.39 12.21 32.59
N SER A 767 5.20 12.02 31.55
CA SER A 767 4.86 11.10 30.45
C SER A 767 4.76 9.66 30.94
N ALA A 768 5.71 9.18 31.75
CA ALA A 768 5.65 7.82 32.29
C ALA A 768 4.42 7.59 33.18
N ALA A 769 4.09 8.55 34.06
CA ALA A 769 2.96 8.47 34.98
C ALA A 769 1.58 8.43 34.29
N SER A 770 1.48 9.01 33.09
CA SER A 770 0.25 9.02 32.29
C SER A 770 -0.06 7.68 31.60
N PHE A 771 0.93 6.78 31.51
CA PHE A 771 0.78 5.50 30.81
C PHE A 771 0.29 4.40 31.74
N GLN A 772 1.15 3.96 32.67
CA GLN A 772 0.88 2.88 33.64
C GLN A 772 1.69 3.08 34.92
N GLU A 773 1.22 2.50 36.03
CA GLU A 773 1.92 2.46 37.33
C GLU A 773 2.26 3.85 37.94
N THR A 774 1.32 4.79 37.83
CA THR A 774 1.43 6.19 38.29
C THR A 774 2.05 6.33 39.68
N THR A 775 1.59 5.55 40.67
CA THR A 775 2.10 5.60 42.06
C THR A 775 3.58 5.30 42.15
N ARG A 776 4.07 4.27 41.42
CA ARG A 776 5.48 3.86 41.44
C ARG A 776 6.37 4.95 40.84
N VAL A 777 5.95 5.50 39.70
CA VAL A 777 6.69 6.54 38.97
C VAL A 777 6.79 7.83 39.79
N LEU A 778 5.68 8.29 40.38
CA LEU A 778 5.66 9.51 41.17
C LEU A 778 6.46 9.37 42.47
N THR A 779 6.43 8.19 43.10
CA THR A 779 7.22 7.92 44.30
C THR A 779 8.72 7.98 43.99
N ASP A 780 9.18 7.33 42.91
CA ASP A 780 10.58 7.38 42.48
C ASP A 780 11.03 8.81 42.12
N ALA A 781 10.18 9.56 41.42
CA ALA A 781 10.45 10.94 41.03
C ALA A 781 10.53 11.87 42.25
N ALA A 782 9.64 11.71 43.23
CA ALA A 782 9.60 12.49 44.46
C ALA A 782 10.83 12.23 45.34
N ILE A 783 11.22 10.96 45.51
CA ILE A 783 12.43 10.58 46.29
C ILE A 783 13.70 11.16 45.65
N LYS A 784 13.78 11.15 44.32
CA LYS A 784 14.94 11.66 43.57
C LYS A 784 14.92 13.18 43.34
N GLY A 785 13.83 13.87 43.69
CA GLY A 785 13.66 15.29 43.39
C GLY A 785 13.77 15.61 41.89
N LYS A 786 13.24 14.75 41.01
CA LYS A 786 13.38 14.91 39.55
C LYS A 786 12.68 16.18 39.06
N ILE A 787 13.32 16.86 38.12
CA ILE A 787 12.77 18.03 37.41
C ILE A 787 12.43 17.59 35.99
N ASP A 788 11.22 17.91 35.52
CA ASP A 788 10.79 17.59 34.16
C ASP A 788 11.03 18.78 33.21
N PRO A 789 11.84 18.62 32.14
CA PRO A 789 12.14 19.69 31.21
C PRO A 789 11.06 19.94 30.14
N LEU A 790 9.96 19.16 30.11
CA LEU A 790 8.83 19.34 29.20
C LEU A 790 9.23 19.32 27.70
N ILE A 791 10.09 18.38 27.32
CA ILE A 791 10.63 18.29 25.95
C ILE A 791 9.68 17.51 25.01
N GLY A 792 8.89 16.58 25.55
CA GLY A 792 7.99 15.74 24.79
C GLY A 792 6.64 16.40 24.49
N LEU A 793 5.82 15.69 23.71
CA LEU A 793 4.49 16.17 23.32
C LEU A 793 3.49 16.00 24.49
N LYS A 794 3.52 14.85 25.16
CA LYS A 794 2.52 14.44 26.13
C LYS A 794 2.51 15.32 27.38
N GLU A 795 3.68 15.69 27.89
CA GLU A 795 3.79 16.53 29.08
C GLU A 795 3.23 17.94 28.83
N ASN A 796 3.44 18.48 27.62
CA ASN A 796 2.91 19.79 27.25
C ASN A 796 1.39 19.75 27.08
N VAL A 797 0.84 18.69 26.47
CA VAL A 797 -0.62 18.50 26.36
C VAL A 797 -1.26 18.41 27.75
N LEU A 798 -0.68 17.64 28.67
CA LEU A 798 -1.20 17.49 30.05
C LEU A 798 -1.23 18.81 30.83
N ILE A 799 -0.22 19.67 30.62
CA ILE A 799 -0.12 20.98 31.30
C ILE A 799 -0.96 22.05 30.59
N GLY A 800 -1.40 21.82 29.35
CA GLY A 800 -2.10 22.82 28.53
C GLY A 800 -1.18 23.83 27.85
N LYS A 801 0.06 23.43 27.54
CA LYS A 801 1.01 24.23 26.74
C LYS A 801 1.05 23.75 25.28
N LEU A 802 1.50 24.63 24.40
CA LEU A 802 1.78 24.28 23.00
C LEU A 802 2.80 23.15 22.92
N ILE A 803 2.56 22.18 22.04
CA ILE A 803 3.48 21.08 21.80
C ILE A 803 4.78 21.57 21.15
N PRO A 804 5.96 21.03 21.53
CA PRO A 804 7.25 21.45 20.99
C PRO A 804 7.57 20.80 19.62
N ALA A 805 6.56 20.68 18.76
CA ALA A 805 6.63 20.17 17.38
C ALA A 805 5.81 21.07 16.44
N GLY A 806 6.05 20.96 15.14
CA GLY A 806 5.45 21.81 14.13
C GLY A 806 5.66 23.29 14.44
N THR A 807 4.60 24.08 14.26
CA THR A 807 4.51 25.52 14.56
C THR A 807 4.79 25.88 16.03
N GLY A 808 4.58 24.93 16.96
CA GLY A 808 4.80 25.14 18.39
C GLY A 808 6.28 25.15 18.82
N MET A 809 7.22 24.84 17.93
CA MET A 809 8.65 24.97 18.24
C MET A 809 9.04 26.44 18.47
N LYS A 810 9.95 26.66 19.43
CA LYS A 810 10.53 27.99 19.71
C LYS A 810 11.07 28.67 18.45
N ARG A 811 11.71 27.90 17.54
CA ARG A 811 12.29 28.39 16.29
C ARG A 811 11.28 29.15 15.42
N TYR A 812 10.04 28.67 15.33
CA TYR A 812 9.00 29.30 14.52
C TYR A 812 8.26 30.38 15.30
N ARG A 813 8.07 30.17 16.60
CA ARG A 813 7.40 31.14 17.47
C ARG A 813 8.22 32.40 17.76
N SER A 814 9.55 32.32 17.68
CA SER A 814 10.44 33.46 17.92
C SER A 814 10.71 34.31 16.68
N VAL A 815 10.05 34.03 15.55
CA VAL A 815 10.20 34.83 14.34
C VAL A 815 9.44 36.14 14.55
N SER A 816 10.17 37.25 14.65
CA SER A 816 9.60 38.59 14.54
C SER A 816 9.47 38.94 13.07
N LEU A 817 8.26 39.27 12.63
CA LEU A 817 8.06 39.91 11.34
C LEU A 817 8.50 41.37 11.47
N ASP A 818 9.39 41.81 10.60
CA ASP A 818 9.75 43.22 10.50
C ASP A 818 8.62 43.94 9.77
N THR A 819 7.78 44.65 10.52
CA THR A 819 6.61 45.35 10.01
C THR A 819 6.91 46.80 9.62
N GLU A 820 8.18 47.22 9.51
CA GLU A 820 8.52 48.56 9.00
C GLU A 820 7.90 48.83 7.61
N TYR A 821 7.78 47.79 6.76
CA TYR A 821 7.12 47.89 5.45
C TYR A 821 5.58 47.94 5.49
N LEU A 822 4.94 47.58 6.61
CA LEU A 822 3.47 47.66 6.77
C LEU A 822 3.04 49.03 7.29
N ASN A 823 3.88 49.70 8.09
CA ASN A 823 3.65 51.09 8.49
C ASN A 823 3.73 52.06 7.29
N ASP A 824 4.55 51.76 6.28
CA ASP A 824 4.59 52.52 5.02
C ASP A 824 3.39 52.25 4.10
N VAL A 825 2.67 51.14 4.31
CA VAL A 825 1.45 50.79 3.56
C VAL A 825 0.19 51.28 4.28
N GLU A 826 0.18 51.36 5.62
CA GLU A 826 -0.85 52.07 6.38
C GLU A 826 -0.86 53.58 6.08
N GLY A 827 0.29 54.16 5.73
CA GLY A 827 0.39 55.53 5.19
C GLY A 827 -0.20 55.72 3.78
N LEU A 828 -0.63 54.65 3.10
CA LEU A 828 -1.28 54.70 1.78
C LEU A 828 -2.80 54.50 1.82
N TYR A 829 -3.37 54.15 2.99
CA TYR A 829 -4.81 54.01 3.19
C TYR A 829 -5.43 55.15 4.02
N ASP A 830 -4.63 56.13 4.47
CA ASP A 830 -5.11 57.32 5.19
C ASP A 830 -5.46 58.51 4.27
N ASP A 831 -5.40 58.32 2.94
CA ASP A 831 -5.70 59.36 1.93
C ASP A 831 -6.91 59.03 1.03
N THR A 832 -7.82 58.16 1.51
CA THR A 832 -9.18 58.03 0.96
C THR A 832 -10.22 58.26 2.06
N SER A 833 -10.27 59.48 2.57
CA SER A 833 -11.38 60.01 3.35
C SER A 833 -12.38 60.74 2.45
N ASP A 834 -12.93 60.05 1.43
CA ASP A 834 -13.99 60.61 0.56
C ASP A 834 -14.79 59.54 -0.22
N VAL A 835 -15.16 58.41 0.41
CA VAL A 835 -16.20 57.51 -0.16
C VAL A 835 -17.05 56.84 0.94
N ASP A 836 -17.55 57.64 1.89
CA ASP A 836 -18.68 57.28 2.75
C ASP A 836 -19.74 58.39 2.61
N ASP A 837 -20.34 58.51 1.41
CA ASP A 837 -21.52 59.37 1.20
C ASP A 837 -22.29 59.06 -0.11
N VAL A 838 -22.39 57.78 -0.46
CA VAL A 838 -23.39 57.33 -1.43
C VAL A 838 -23.95 56.00 -0.94
N LEU A 839 -25.14 56.07 -0.34
CA LEU A 839 -26.17 55.04 -0.11
C LEU A 839 -26.86 55.27 1.25
N ALA A 840 -27.35 56.50 1.46
CA ALA A 840 -28.49 56.76 2.32
C ALA A 840 -29.41 57.72 1.57
N ASP A 841 -30.68 57.33 1.49
CA ASP A 841 -31.85 58.03 0.96
C ASP A 841 -32.02 58.07 -0.58
N ASP A 842 -32.74 57.08 -1.09
CA ASP A 842 -33.85 57.33 -2.01
C ASP A 842 -34.98 56.34 -1.71
N GLU A 843 -36.08 56.89 -1.18
CA GLU A 843 -37.37 56.25 -0.97
C GLU A 843 -37.96 55.74 -2.29
N ILE A 844 -38.43 54.49 -2.33
CA ILE A 844 -39.50 54.06 -3.23
C ILE A 844 -40.50 53.20 -2.45
N GLY A 845 -41.64 53.84 -2.13
CA GLY A 845 -43.01 53.35 -2.31
C GLY A 845 -43.38 51.96 -1.81
N SER A 846 -44.06 51.93 -0.67
CA SER A 846 -45.08 50.94 -0.29
C SER A 846 -46.36 51.06 -1.14
N GLU A 847 -47.19 50.00 -1.11
CA GLU A 847 -48.46 49.70 -1.83
C GLU A 847 -48.21 48.74 -3.01
N ASP A 848 -48.82 47.56 -3.18
CA ASP A 848 -49.95 46.89 -2.51
C ASP A 848 -49.98 45.40 -2.95
N ASP A 849 -50.85 44.63 -2.29
CA ASP A 849 -51.45 43.35 -2.69
C ASP A 849 -50.72 42.02 -2.41
N PHE A 850 -50.84 41.56 -1.17
CA PHE A 850 -51.12 40.15 -0.89
C PHE A 850 -52.23 40.04 0.15
N ASP A 851 -53.43 39.67 -0.31
CA ASP A 851 -54.52 39.30 0.57
C ASP A 851 -55.30 38.10 0.00
N THR A 852 -55.87 37.33 0.92
CA THR A 852 -56.79 36.18 0.81
C THR A 852 -56.15 34.78 0.61
N ALA A 853 -56.05 33.96 1.67
CA ALA A 853 -57.10 33.13 2.33
C ALA A 853 -57.24 31.77 1.60
N ASP A 854 -57.41 30.59 2.22
CA ASP A 854 -57.86 30.18 3.55
C ASP A 854 -57.51 28.68 3.79
N ASP A 855 -57.84 28.22 5.01
CA ASP A 855 -57.95 26.85 5.58
C ASP A 855 -56.80 26.45 6.53
N PHE A 856 -56.87 26.69 7.85
CA PHE A 856 -57.66 26.02 8.92
C PHE A 856 -57.55 24.48 8.84
N ASP A 857 -57.03 23.75 9.83
CA ASP A 857 -57.55 23.63 11.20
C ASP A 857 -56.50 23.42 12.30
N ALA A 858 -56.91 23.81 13.51
CA ALA A 858 -56.21 23.77 14.79
C ALA A 858 -56.55 22.51 15.63
N GLU A 859 -55.71 22.22 16.64
CA GLU A 859 -56.02 21.89 18.06
C GLU A 859 -54.71 21.42 18.73
N ALA A 860 -54.14 22.14 19.72
CA ALA A 860 -54.44 22.11 21.17
C ALA A 860 -53.98 20.79 21.83
N ASP A 861 -53.28 20.66 22.96
CA ASP A 861 -53.01 21.51 24.12
C ASP A 861 -51.73 21.02 24.86
N ILE A 862 -51.17 21.92 25.68
CA ILE A 862 -50.17 21.68 26.72
C ILE A 862 -50.93 21.52 28.05
N ASP A 863 -50.62 20.50 28.86
CA ASP A 863 -50.32 20.65 30.31
C ASP A 863 -50.09 19.30 31.04
N ASP A 864 -48.95 19.26 31.73
CA ASP A 864 -48.72 18.86 33.14
C ASP A 864 -49.20 17.51 33.73
N ALA A 865 -48.24 16.74 34.28
CA ALA A 865 -48.37 16.01 35.57
C ALA A 865 -47.06 15.29 35.98
N SER A 866 -46.39 15.90 36.96
CA SER A 866 -45.60 15.40 38.11
C SER A 866 -45.36 13.90 38.37
N GLU A 867 -44.10 13.65 38.77
CA GLU A 867 -43.58 12.79 39.88
C GLU A 867 -44.52 11.80 40.59
N GLU A 868 -44.06 10.56 40.76
CA GLU A 868 -44.03 9.89 42.07
C GLU A 868 -42.97 8.77 42.14
N SER A 869 -42.25 8.78 43.26
CA SER A 869 -41.19 7.90 43.76
C SER A 869 -41.66 6.50 44.15
N PHE A 870 -40.75 5.52 44.26
CA PHE A 870 -40.37 4.86 45.53
C PHE A 870 -39.34 3.73 45.33
N ASP A 871 -38.30 3.77 46.15
CA ASP A 871 -37.36 2.69 46.46
C ASP A 871 -38.07 1.47 47.07
N ASP A 872 -37.55 0.24 46.89
CA ASP A 872 -37.14 -0.57 48.05
C ASP A 872 -36.24 -1.77 47.71
N GLU A 873 -35.41 -2.09 48.71
CA GLU A 873 -34.27 -2.98 48.75
C GLU A 873 -34.56 -4.50 48.72
N SER A 874 -33.51 -5.25 48.32
CA SER A 874 -33.02 -6.55 48.85
C SER A 874 -34.00 -7.62 49.35
N SER A 875 -33.83 -8.86 48.85
CA SER A 875 -33.14 -9.94 49.61
C SER A 875 -33.24 -11.30 48.92
N ASP A 876 -32.05 -11.90 48.73
CA ASP A 876 -31.68 -13.30 48.99
C ASP A 876 -32.36 -14.53 48.37
N SER A 877 -31.43 -15.41 47.98
CA SER A 877 -31.38 -16.86 48.14
C SER A 877 -31.84 -17.76 46.99
N ASP A 878 -30.83 -18.47 46.46
CA ASP A 878 -30.72 -19.93 46.37
C ASP A 878 -31.86 -20.71 45.68
N ASP A 879 -31.56 -21.30 44.52
CA ASP A 879 -31.11 -22.70 44.42
C ASP A 879 -31.27 -23.28 43.00
N ALA A 880 -30.25 -24.04 42.62
CA ALA A 880 -30.19 -25.17 41.69
C ALA A 880 -31.35 -25.44 40.69
N GLU A 881 -31.01 -25.45 39.39
CA GLU A 881 -30.76 -26.68 38.58
C GLU A 881 -30.00 -26.35 37.29
#